data_AF-A0A6A6WLX6-F1
#
_entry.id   AF-A0A6A6WLX6-F1
#
_cell.length_a   1.000
_cell.length_b   1.000
_cell.length_c   1.000
_cell.angle_alpha   90.00
_cell.angle_beta   90.00
_cell.angle_gamma   90.00
#
_symmetry.space_group_name_H-M   'P 1'
#
loop_
_entity.id
_entity.type
_entity.pdbx_description
1 polymer ?
#
loop_
_entity_poly.entity_id
_entity_poly.type
_entity_poly.pdbx_seq_one_letter_code
_entity_poly.pdbx_strand_id
1 'polypeptide(L)'
;MPPPFRASQIGSLIRPTALTDARKTNSPDLPQLIHSSIRSALASQLSFSFSPLSNGEFPRTVFWDGLFESLSGLTPTTLPVPTDLSAQHAFRKGHPTLPLMQKFGIKEFTCYIATSKIRWTKPAYLDEWEGIKTALAELAHSPEEAARLQGQVKMSIPALTREHFLLAEGRAWTAESGYTSSKAYLADLAAAWREEIRVLYDAGLRHLQIDDPQLTFFVDEGLRGAMESDGFDAEGLLGLYVWAANEYLRDLPADLHVGMHLCRGNTPGGGHMTEGSYEVIAKALFVEMRYETLYLEYDTERAGGFEPLRYVPRGKNVVLGVVSTKTDTLENIEELEKRVRGAAATIAEAQGRTEEEVLREQIGISPQCGFASSSAGGMMTEEGQWKKLQLVQELARRLWPDEVIDLVSEGSSLVLFYLISIHVRGLILKAAKRKLDSIELRKYQGLIALSNLRQNNYLTGYQRITGDLLPHLEKFTDVPGIYKLDEQTIVKTGNATSMAEAAALRLVREQTSIPVPEVFDAYMRDDDAECGAIIMEYVQGDVLRDIWPQMTQTEKDSIVDQLRDYMIQLREISSDFIGSVDKTPCRDQFFSEEPDMFGPFESEGDFRAGCIRAMYNSRHSHWTETVAGFIKALPPAKIVLTHNDFHPRNIIVRDGKVVGIIDWELCGFYPEYWEYVKGWYRVDIDNSWVQERAIDKILTPFPLARAVFEHTRDIIW
;
A
#
# COMPACT_ATOMS: atom_id res chain seq x y z
N MET A 1 -9.51 24.15 -11.04
CA MET A 1 -9.28 22.72 -11.25
C MET A 1 -9.09 22.13 -9.88
N PRO A 2 -9.67 20.96 -9.57
CA PRO A 2 -9.48 20.34 -8.26
C PRO A 2 -7.98 20.12 -7.95
N PRO A 3 -7.61 19.99 -6.67
CA PRO A 3 -6.26 19.55 -6.32
C PRO A 3 -5.95 18.21 -7.01
N PRO A 4 -4.70 17.97 -7.45
CA PRO A 4 -4.33 16.70 -8.08
C PRO A 4 -4.63 15.48 -7.21
N PHE A 5 -4.60 15.67 -5.88
CA PHE A 5 -4.90 14.64 -4.90
C PHE A 5 -5.82 15.19 -3.81
N ARG A 6 -6.95 14.50 -3.57
CA ARG A 6 -7.93 14.85 -2.52
C ARG A 6 -7.44 14.47 -1.14
N ALA A 7 -7.08 13.20 -0.97
CA ALA A 7 -6.26 12.77 0.15
C ALA A 7 -4.81 13.03 -0.23
N SER A 8 -4.06 13.73 0.60
CA SER A 8 -2.63 13.93 0.39
C SER A 8 -1.87 13.63 1.67
N GLN A 9 -0.57 13.40 1.53
CA GLN A 9 0.40 13.49 2.62
C GLN A 9 1.35 14.65 2.36
N ILE A 10 2.21 15.00 3.32
CA ILE A 10 3.14 16.12 3.15
C ILE A 10 4.45 15.68 2.48
N GLY A 11 5.08 14.59 2.92
CA GLY A 11 6.35 14.14 2.36
C GLY A 11 7.03 13.13 3.27
N SER A 12 7.75 13.61 4.28
CA SER A 12 8.48 12.78 5.24
C SER A 12 7.63 11.74 5.99
N LEU A 13 8.20 10.54 6.10
CA LEU A 13 7.67 9.41 6.88
C LEU A 13 8.63 9.06 8.02
N ILE A 14 8.11 8.38 9.05
CA ILE A 14 8.90 7.78 10.12
C ILE A 14 9.95 6.85 9.48
N ARG A 15 11.21 7.12 9.81
CA ARG A 15 12.35 6.33 9.31
C ARG A 15 12.39 5.01 10.09
N PRO A 16 12.48 3.85 9.42
CA PRO A 16 12.64 2.57 10.10
C PRO A 16 13.86 2.56 11.02
N THR A 17 13.77 1.86 12.16
CA THR A 17 14.85 1.80 13.16
C THR A 17 16.19 1.40 12.53
N ALA A 18 16.18 0.37 11.68
CA ALA A 18 17.37 -0.10 10.96
C ALA A 18 18.05 1.01 10.13
N LEU A 19 17.27 1.85 9.47
CA LEU A 19 17.80 2.99 8.70
C LEU A 19 18.41 4.05 9.62
N THR A 20 17.75 4.36 10.74
CA THR A 20 18.29 5.34 11.71
C THR A 20 19.59 4.85 12.36
N ASP A 21 19.70 3.56 12.67
CA ASP A 21 20.90 2.98 13.29
C ASP A 21 22.06 2.84 12.30
N ALA A 22 21.77 2.52 11.04
CA ALA A 22 22.75 2.54 9.96
C ALA A 22 23.36 3.93 9.76
N ARG A 23 22.54 5.01 9.86
CA ARG A 23 23.06 6.39 9.81
C ARG A 23 23.95 6.72 11.00
N LYS A 24 23.57 6.33 12.23
CA LYS A 24 24.38 6.60 13.43
C LYS A 24 25.75 5.90 13.39
N THR A 25 25.80 4.73 12.76
CA THR A 25 27.01 3.90 12.70
C THR A 25 27.82 4.11 11.41
N ASN A 26 27.36 4.97 10.49
CA ASN A 26 27.91 5.11 9.13
C ASN A 26 28.08 3.75 8.44
N SER A 27 27.05 2.91 8.51
CA SER A 27 27.07 1.56 7.93
C SER A 27 27.34 1.60 6.42
N PRO A 28 28.18 0.69 5.89
CA PRO A 28 28.38 0.56 4.44
C PRO A 28 27.10 0.15 3.69
N ASP A 29 26.14 -0.46 4.38
CA ASP A 29 24.86 -0.93 3.81
C ASP A 29 23.80 0.17 3.73
N LEU A 30 24.14 1.41 4.10
CA LEU A 30 23.19 2.54 4.14
C LEU A 30 22.46 2.76 2.80
N PRO A 31 23.11 2.73 1.61
CA PRO A 31 22.42 2.88 0.34
C PRO A 31 21.35 1.80 0.09
N GLN A 32 21.67 0.54 0.39
CA GLN A 32 20.76 -0.59 0.23
C GLN A 32 19.58 -0.49 1.20
N LEU A 33 19.83 -0.05 2.45
CA LEU A 33 18.78 0.18 3.45
C LEU A 33 17.87 1.37 3.08
N ILE A 34 18.41 2.42 2.46
CA ILE A 34 17.60 3.52 1.93
C ILE A 34 16.67 2.99 0.84
N HIS A 35 17.20 2.25 -0.14
CA HIS A 35 16.39 1.68 -1.24
C HIS A 35 15.28 0.76 -0.73
N SER A 36 15.63 -0.20 0.14
CA SER A 36 14.65 -1.14 0.69
C SER A 36 13.58 -0.44 1.55
N SER A 37 13.95 0.62 2.28
CA SER A 37 12.99 1.44 3.05
C SER A 37 12.04 2.19 2.12
N ILE A 38 12.55 2.80 1.04
CA ILE A 38 11.72 3.49 0.03
C ILE A 38 10.73 2.50 -0.59
N ARG A 39 11.21 1.35 -1.06
CA ARG A 39 10.36 0.30 -1.64
C ARG A 39 9.28 -0.16 -0.66
N SER A 40 9.64 -0.42 0.59
CA SER A 40 8.69 -0.84 1.63
C SER A 40 7.62 0.23 1.89
N ALA A 41 8.02 1.50 2.03
CA ALA A 41 7.07 2.60 2.22
C ALA A 41 6.11 2.77 1.03
N LEU A 42 6.61 2.66 -0.20
CA LEU A 42 5.79 2.73 -1.41
C LEU A 42 4.82 1.54 -1.47
N ALA A 43 5.28 0.32 -1.17
CA ALA A 43 4.42 -0.86 -1.10
C ALA A 43 3.30 -0.71 -0.06
N SER A 44 3.62 -0.17 1.13
CA SER A 44 2.62 0.11 2.17
C SER A 44 1.56 1.08 1.66
N GLN A 45 1.95 2.21 1.05
CA GLN A 45 1.01 3.19 0.50
C GLN A 45 0.12 2.58 -0.59
N LEU A 46 0.68 1.76 -1.48
CA LEU A 46 -0.06 1.06 -2.52
C LEU A 46 -1.06 0.04 -1.97
N SER A 47 -0.72 -0.65 -0.88
CA SER A 47 -1.56 -1.71 -0.29
C SER A 47 -2.94 -1.22 0.16
N PHE A 48 -3.06 0.07 0.51
CA PHE A 48 -4.34 0.73 0.79
C PHE A 48 -4.72 1.78 -0.25
N SER A 49 -4.12 1.77 -1.44
CA SER A 49 -4.41 2.67 -2.57
C SER A 49 -4.27 4.17 -2.25
N PHE A 50 -3.25 4.54 -1.48
CA PHE A 50 -2.97 5.93 -1.15
C PHE A 50 -2.20 6.63 -2.28
N SER A 51 -2.61 7.86 -2.59
CA SER A 51 -1.98 8.74 -3.58
C SER A 51 -2.13 10.18 -3.06
N PRO A 52 -1.12 11.06 -3.17
CA PRO A 52 0.14 10.85 -3.87
C PRO A 52 1.09 9.94 -3.09
N LEU A 53 1.95 9.25 -3.82
CA LEU A 53 3.05 8.45 -3.28
C LEU A 53 4.21 9.34 -2.86
N SER A 54 4.87 8.98 -1.76
CA SER A 54 6.10 9.62 -1.25
C SER A 54 7.14 8.56 -0.91
N ASN A 55 8.42 8.90 -1.08
CA ASN A 55 9.55 8.08 -0.62
C ASN A 55 9.89 8.27 0.88
N GLY A 56 9.13 9.12 1.56
CA GLY A 56 9.32 9.43 2.97
C GLY A 56 10.55 10.28 3.29
N GLU A 57 11.21 10.88 2.29
CA GLU A 57 12.47 11.63 2.45
C GLU A 57 13.59 10.82 3.13
N PHE A 58 13.54 9.49 2.97
CA PHE A 58 14.50 8.57 3.59
C PHE A 58 15.97 8.75 3.20
N PRO A 59 16.32 9.25 2.00
CA PRO A 59 17.70 9.61 1.68
C PRO A 59 18.24 10.79 2.49
N ARG A 60 17.36 11.62 3.07
CA ARG A 60 17.73 12.88 3.73
C ARG A 60 17.84 12.71 5.25
N THR A 61 18.74 13.46 5.89
CA THR A 61 18.84 13.52 7.35
C THR A 61 17.81 14.49 7.91
N VAL A 62 17.59 15.59 7.20
CA VAL A 62 16.55 16.60 7.47
C VAL A 62 15.95 17.08 6.15
N PHE A 63 14.70 17.54 6.17
CA PHE A 63 13.92 17.76 4.95
C PHE A 63 14.55 18.75 3.94
N TRP A 64 15.40 19.66 4.42
CA TRP A 64 16.08 20.67 3.61
C TRP A 64 17.47 20.27 3.09
N ASP A 65 17.95 19.06 3.38
CA ASP A 65 19.26 18.59 2.91
C ASP A 65 19.29 18.46 1.38
N GLY A 66 20.39 18.88 0.75
CA GLY A 66 20.79 18.53 -0.60
C GLY A 66 20.93 19.73 -1.53
N LEU A 67 19.95 20.64 -1.51
CA LEU A 67 19.88 21.73 -2.49
C LEU A 67 21.00 22.76 -2.27
N PHE A 68 21.11 23.34 -1.07
CA PHE A 68 22.15 24.34 -0.79
C PHE A 68 23.57 23.76 -0.89
N GLU A 69 23.75 22.51 -0.49
CA GLU A 69 24.99 21.72 -0.59
C GLU A 69 25.50 21.57 -2.03
N SER A 70 24.57 21.50 -2.98
CA SER A 70 24.87 21.17 -4.38
C SER A 70 25.31 22.38 -5.21
N LEU A 71 25.05 23.60 -4.73
CA LEU A 71 25.27 24.82 -5.50
C LEU A 71 26.72 25.29 -5.41
N SER A 72 27.27 25.65 -6.57
CA SER A 72 28.54 26.38 -6.58
C SER A 72 28.34 27.80 -6.05
N GLY A 73 29.37 28.33 -5.40
CA GLY A 73 29.35 29.67 -4.82
C GLY A 73 28.82 29.75 -3.40
N LEU A 74 28.14 28.71 -2.90
CA LEU A 74 27.83 28.55 -1.48
C LEU A 74 28.94 27.75 -0.78
N THR A 75 29.28 28.15 0.45
CA THR A 75 30.29 27.48 1.27
C THR A 75 29.70 27.14 2.64
N PRO A 76 29.81 25.87 3.10
CA PRO A 76 29.37 25.50 4.44
C PRO A 76 30.19 26.27 5.47
N THR A 77 29.49 27.00 6.33
CA THR A 77 30.08 27.84 7.38
C THR A 77 29.46 27.49 8.72
N THR A 78 30.29 27.01 9.64
CA THR A 78 29.88 26.72 11.01
C THR A 78 29.91 28.00 11.84
N LEU A 79 28.75 28.38 12.38
CA LEU A 79 28.58 29.58 13.20
C LEU A 79 28.26 29.19 14.65
N PRO A 80 28.80 29.91 15.65
CA PRO A 80 28.44 29.68 17.04
C PRO A 80 27.00 30.12 17.29
N VAL A 81 26.20 29.26 17.91
CA VAL A 81 24.84 29.59 18.35
C VAL A 81 24.96 30.58 19.51
N PRO A 82 24.35 31.77 19.41
CA PRO A 82 24.51 32.80 20.44
C PRO A 82 23.91 32.35 21.77
N THR A 83 24.60 32.62 22.87
CA THR A 83 24.09 32.38 24.23
C THR A 83 23.19 33.51 24.74
N ASP A 84 23.34 34.71 24.19
CA ASP A 84 22.53 35.89 24.48
C ASP A 84 21.78 36.34 23.22
N LEU A 85 20.45 36.22 23.26
CA LEU A 85 19.54 36.58 22.16
C LEU A 85 19.36 38.10 22.00
N SER A 86 19.93 38.92 22.90
CA SER A 86 19.85 40.38 22.85
C SER A 86 20.98 41.05 22.05
N ALA A 87 22.07 40.33 21.76
CA ALA A 87 23.22 40.85 21.02
C ALA A 87 23.10 40.64 19.50
N GLN A 88 23.82 41.46 18.72
CA GLN A 88 23.85 41.39 17.25
C GLN A 88 24.79 40.27 16.81
N HIS A 89 24.24 39.24 16.17
CA HIS A 89 24.97 38.02 15.77
C HIS A 89 24.87 37.77 14.26
N ALA A 90 25.49 36.69 13.80
CA ALA A 90 25.37 36.23 12.41
C ALA A 90 23.94 35.75 12.07
N PHE A 91 23.18 35.31 13.07
CA PHE A 91 21.78 34.89 12.95
C PHE A 91 20.82 36.06 13.07
N ARG A 92 19.66 35.95 12.43
CA ARG A 92 18.58 36.93 12.58
C ARG A 92 18.04 36.91 14.01
N LYS A 93 17.93 38.09 14.62
CA LYS A 93 17.38 38.22 15.97
C LYS A 93 15.93 37.72 15.99
N GLY A 94 15.58 37.04 17.07
CA GLY A 94 14.24 36.48 17.26
C GLY A 94 13.95 35.25 16.42
N HIS A 95 14.88 34.74 15.59
CA HIS A 95 14.63 33.57 14.75
C HIS A 95 14.16 32.35 15.60
N PRO A 96 13.02 31.71 15.30
CA PRO A 96 12.40 30.67 16.15
C PRO A 96 13.28 29.45 16.42
N THR A 97 14.21 29.17 15.52
CA THR A 97 15.13 28.03 15.68
C THR A 97 16.23 28.29 16.73
N LEU A 98 16.55 29.55 17.07
CA LEU A 98 17.63 29.84 18.04
C LEU A 98 17.29 29.35 19.46
N PRO A 99 16.10 29.64 20.03
CA PRO A 99 15.71 29.07 21.32
C PRO A 99 15.67 27.54 21.32
N LEU A 100 15.26 26.92 20.20
CA LEU A 100 15.27 25.46 20.06
C LEU A 100 16.69 24.90 20.08
N MET A 101 17.61 25.49 19.31
CA MET A 101 19.03 25.10 19.32
C MET A 101 19.61 25.18 20.74
N GLN A 102 19.36 26.27 21.46
CA GLN A 102 19.79 26.44 22.85
C GLN A 102 19.17 25.37 23.78
N LYS A 103 17.87 25.12 23.66
CA LYS A 103 17.15 24.11 24.45
C LYS A 103 17.72 22.71 24.24
N PHE A 104 18.13 22.38 23.02
CA PHE A 104 18.74 21.10 22.67
C PHE A 104 20.27 21.08 22.87
N GLY A 105 20.87 22.14 23.43
CA GLY A 105 22.30 22.21 23.72
C GLY A 105 23.19 22.29 22.48
N ILE A 106 22.65 22.71 21.33
CA ILE A 106 23.39 22.91 20.09
C ILE A 106 24.23 24.18 20.23
N LYS A 107 25.56 24.02 20.20
CA LYS A 107 26.53 25.12 20.39
C LYS A 107 26.96 25.77 19.08
N GLU A 108 26.91 25.04 17.99
CA GLU A 108 27.34 25.47 16.67
C GLU A 108 26.35 24.95 15.63
N PHE A 109 26.14 25.72 14.57
CA PHE A 109 25.22 25.36 13.49
C PHE A 109 25.84 25.68 12.13
N THR A 110 25.76 24.73 11.21
CA THR A 110 26.25 24.89 9.84
C THR A 110 25.18 25.54 8.98
N CYS A 111 25.56 26.62 8.29
CA CYS A 111 24.76 27.32 7.29
C CYS A 111 25.55 27.42 5.97
N TYR A 112 24.92 27.88 4.90
CA TYR A 112 25.57 28.05 3.59
C TYR A 112 25.66 29.52 3.21
N ILE A 113 26.89 30.06 3.21
CA ILE A 113 27.16 31.47 2.91
C ILE A 113 27.72 31.58 1.49
N ALA A 114 27.22 32.54 0.71
CA ALA A 114 27.77 32.79 -0.62
C ALA A 114 29.13 33.49 -0.55
N THR A 115 30.16 32.85 -1.12
CA THR A 115 31.54 33.37 -1.24
C THR A 115 31.88 33.79 -2.67
N SER A 116 31.07 33.37 -3.63
CA SER A 116 31.08 33.80 -5.03
C SER A 116 29.65 33.76 -5.59
N LYS A 117 29.48 34.07 -6.88
CA LYS A 117 28.17 34.00 -7.53
C LYS A 117 27.61 32.57 -7.51
N ILE A 118 26.39 32.44 -7.00
CA ILE A 118 25.66 31.19 -6.89
C ILE A 118 25.30 30.69 -8.29
N ARG A 119 25.59 29.41 -8.55
CA ARG A 119 25.14 28.73 -9.77
C ARG A 119 24.77 27.29 -9.47
N TRP A 120 23.68 26.84 -10.09
CA TRP A 120 23.37 25.42 -10.21
C TRP A 120 24.43 24.75 -11.09
N THR A 121 24.98 23.63 -10.61
CA THR A 121 26.06 22.91 -11.31
C THR A 121 25.81 21.41 -11.44
N LYS A 122 25.00 20.85 -10.56
CA LYS A 122 24.62 19.44 -10.56
C LYS A 122 23.24 19.30 -9.90
N PRO A 123 22.47 18.28 -10.29
CA PRO A 123 21.19 18.01 -9.64
C PRO A 123 21.38 17.61 -8.18
N ALA A 124 20.51 18.09 -7.30
CA ALA A 124 20.50 17.74 -5.89
C ALA A 124 19.63 16.49 -5.60
N TYR A 125 18.49 16.36 -6.29
CA TYR A 125 17.49 15.33 -6.00
C TYR A 125 17.24 14.35 -7.15
N LEU A 126 18.00 14.44 -8.25
CA LEU A 126 17.81 13.51 -9.37
C LEU A 126 18.06 12.05 -8.95
N ASP A 127 19.12 11.78 -8.19
CA ASP A 127 19.41 10.42 -7.70
C ASP A 127 18.29 9.90 -6.77
N GLU A 128 17.69 10.79 -5.97
CA GLU A 128 16.54 10.45 -5.14
C GLU A 128 15.32 10.09 -6.00
N TRP A 129 15.07 10.84 -7.07
CA TRP A 129 14.00 10.53 -8.03
C TRP A 129 14.24 9.22 -8.78
N GLU A 130 15.45 8.96 -9.25
CA GLU A 130 15.82 7.70 -9.91
C GLU A 130 15.66 6.49 -8.95
N GLY A 131 15.97 6.66 -7.67
CA GLY A 131 15.72 5.64 -6.64
C GLY A 131 14.23 5.32 -6.49
N ILE A 132 13.36 6.33 -6.53
CA ILE A 132 11.90 6.13 -6.49
C ILE A 132 11.42 5.37 -7.73
N LYS A 133 11.87 5.77 -8.93
CA LYS A 133 11.50 5.10 -10.18
C LYS A 133 11.91 3.63 -10.18
N THR A 134 13.11 3.35 -9.67
CA THR A 134 13.62 1.98 -9.51
C THR A 134 12.73 1.17 -8.58
N ALA A 135 12.42 1.69 -7.39
CA ALA A 135 11.54 1.01 -6.43
C ALA A 135 10.12 0.78 -6.98
N LEU A 136 9.56 1.72 -7.74
CA LEU A 136 8.25 1.54 -8.38
C LEU A 136 8.28 0.50 -9.50
N ALA A 137 9.35 0.44 -10.29
CA ALA A 137 9.53 -0.59 -11.32
C ALA A 137 9.63 -2.00 -10.70
N GLU A 138 10.23 -2.13 -9.52
CA GLU A 138 10.29 -3.40 -8.77
C GLU A 138 8.95 -3.81 -8.13
N LEU A 139 8.02 -2.88 -7.94
CA LEU A 139 6.70 -3.13 -7.35
C LEU A 139 5.59 -3.31 -8.39
N ALA A 140 5.73 -2.71 -9.57
CA ALA A 140 4.76 -2.79 -10.65
C ALA A 140 4.80 -4.14 -11.38
N HIS A 141 3.65 -4.57 -11.90
CA HIS A 141 3.52 -5.77 -12.73
C HIS A 141 3.91 -5.54 -14.19
N SER A 142 3.94 -4.27 -14.64
CA SER A 142 4.37 -3.89 -15.99
C SER A 142 5.04 -2.51 -16.04
N PRO A 143 5.77 -2.19 -17.12
CA PRO A 143 6.33 -0.86 -17.35
C PRO A 143 5.27 0.25 -17.43
N GLU A 144 4.10 -0.04 -18.00
CA GLU A 144 2.98 0.92 -18.09
C GLU A 144 2.42 1.25 -16.71
N GLU A 145 2.27 0.23 -15.86
CA GLU A 145 1.88 0.44 -14.46
C GLU A 145 2.94 1.27 -13.72
N ALA A 146 4.22 0.96 -13.88
CA ALA A 146 5.29 1.73 -13.28
C ALA A 146 5.23 3.22 -13.70
N ALA A 147 5.01 3.50 -14.99
CA ALA A 147 4.85 4.87 -15.49
C ALA A 147 3.61 5.58 -14.89
N ARG A 148 2.48 4.87 -14.77
CA ARG A 148 1.26 5.39 -14.12
C ARG A 148 1.49 5.69 -12.63
N LEU A 149 2.25 4.85 -11.92
CA LEU A 149 2.61 5.07 -10.52
C LEU A 149 3.59 6.24 -10.36
N GLN A 150 4.54 6.39 -11.27
CA GLN A 150 5.46 7.54 -11.30
C GLN A 150 4.69 8.86 -11.42
N GLY A 151 3.64 8.90 -12.25
CA GLY A 151 2.74 10.04 -12.38
C GLY A 151 1.96 10.37 -11.09
N GLN A 152 1.98 9.50 -10.07
CA GLN A 152 1.33 9.73 -8.77
C GLN A 152 2.32 10.11 -7.66
N VAL A 153 3.62 10.20 -7.96
CA VAL A 153 4.62 10.59 -6.96
C VAL A 153 4.61 12.09 -6.77
N LYS A 154 4.65 12.52 -5.51
CA LYS A 154 4.94 13.90 -5.13
C LYS A 154 6.24 13.96 -4.34
N MET A 155 7.20 14.77 -4.82
CA MET A 155 8.44 15.04 -4.10
C MET A 155 8.41 16.41 -3.41
N SER A 156 9.05 16.53 -2.25
CA SER A 156 9.26 17.80 -1.54
C SER A 156 10.70 18.30 -1.74
N ILE A 157 10.88 19.62 -1.84
CA ILE A 157 12.19 20.30 -1.77
C ILE A 157 12.08 21.55 -0.89
N PRO A 158 13.16 22.01 -0.23
CA PRO A 158 13.10 23.21 0.61
C PRO A 158 12.90 24.49 -0.21
N ALA A 159 12.31 25.51 0.43
CA ALA A 159 12.30 26.87 -0.10
C ALA A 159 13.71 27.49 -0.08
N LEU A 160 13.99 28.34 -1.08
CA LEU A 160 15.25 29.08 -1.20
C LEU A 160 15.48 30.11 -0.09
N THR A 161 14.43 30.45 0.66
CA THR A 161 14.40 31.52 1.67
C THR A 161 15.12 31.13 2.97
N ARG A 162 15.41 29.84 3.17
CA ARG A 162 15.96 29.27 4.42
C ARG A 162 17.20 30.02 4.93
N GLU A 163 18.30 30.01 4.16
CA GLU A 163 19.57 30.61 4.62
C GLU A 163 19.43 32.12 4.82
N HIS A 164 18.73 32.78 3.90
CA HIS A 164 18.49 34.23 3.95
C HIS A 164 17.68 34.67 5.17
N PHE A 165 16.66 33.88 5.56
CA PHE A 165 15.86 34.18 6.73
C PHE A 165 16.60 33.85 8.03
N LEU A 166 17.33 32.74 8.06
CA LEU A 166 18.12 32.30 9.22
C LEU A 166 19.19 33.32 9.61
N LEU A 167 19.87 33.88 8.60
CA LEU A 167 20.99 34.80 8.80
C LEU A 167 20.50 36.26 8.89
N ALA A 168 21.26 37.07 9.62
CA ALA A 168 21.03 38.50 9.68
C ALA A 168 21.25 39.14 8.30
N GLU A 169 20.66 40.32 8.08
CA GLU A 169 20.76 41.04 6.81
C GLU A 169 22.22 41.24 6.38
N GLY A 170 22.51 40.92 5.12
CA GLY A 170 23.85 41.01 4.55
C GLY A 170 24.84 39.95 5.07
N ARG A 171 24.39 38.94 5.84
CA ARG A 171 25.24 37.84 6.34
C ARG A 171 25.14 36.55 5.53
N ALA A 172 24.18 36.44 4.62
CA ALA A 172 24.04 35.29 3.73
C ALA A 172 25.11 35.24 2.61
N TRP A 173 25.96 36.27 2.51
CA TRP A 173 27.05 36.35 1.56
C TRP A 173 28.24 37.14 2.10
N THR A 174 29.42 36.93 1.53
CA THR A 174 30.65 37.70 1.84
C THR A 174 30.82 38.87 0.88
N ALA A 175 31.73 39.80 1.17
CA ALA A 175 32.01 40.93 0.27
C ALA A 175 32.57 40.46 -1.09
N GLU A 176 33.36 39.38 -1.08
CA GLU A 176 33.98 38.77 -2.27
C GLU A 176 32.96 38.13 -3.20
N SER A 177 31.77 37.80 -2.69
CA SER A 177 30.70 37.19 -3.49
C SER A 177 30.17 38.09 -4.61
N GLY A 178 30.35 39.41 -4.47
CA GLY A 178 29.83 40.43 -5.37
C GLY A 178 28.32 40.70 -5.22
N TYR A 179 27.65 40.16 -4.20
CA TYR A 179 26.27 40.53 -3.88
C TYR A 179 26.23 41.83 -3.07
N THR A 180 25.38 42.75 -3.49
CA THR A 180 25.15 44.03 -2.80
C THR A 180 23.72 44.18 -2.28
N SER A 181 22.85 43.20 -2.55
CA SER A 181 21.47 43.21 -2.09
C SER A 181 20.88 41.81 -2.01
N SER A 182 19.93 41.65 -1.09
CA SER A 182 19.12 40.45 -0.88
C SER A 182 18.39 40.03 -2.16
N LYS A 183 17.90 41.00 -2.94
CA LYS A 183 17.26 40.74 -4.23
C LYS A 183 18.21 40.10 -5.25
N ALA A 184 19.45 40.57 -5.34
CA ALA A 184 20.43 39.98 -6.26
C ALA A 184 20.86 38.57 -5.83
N TYR A 185 20.98 38.33 -4.52
CA TYR A 185 21.26 37.00 -3.95
C TYR A 185 20.12 36.02 -4.24
N LEU A 186 18.88 36.41 -3.94
CA LEU A 186 17.69 35.59 -4.17
C LEU A 186 17.40 35.35 -5.66
N ALA A 187 17.81 36.27 -6.55
CA ALA A 187 17.70 36.08 -7.99
C ALA A 187 18.54 34.87 -8.47
N ASP A 188 19.79 34.76 -8.01
CA ASP A 188 20.68 33.67 -8.41
C ASP A 188 20.25 32.34 -7.77
N LEU A 189 19.72 32.36 -6.54
CA LEU A 189 19.06 31.19 -5.93
C LEU A 189 17.81 30.77 -6.71
N ALA A 190 16.94 31.72 -7.10
CA ALA A 190 15.74 31.41 -7.86
C ALA A 190 16.08 30.82 -9.24
N ALA A 191 17.14 31.29 -9.88
CA ALA A 191 17.65 30.67 -11.10
C ALA A 191 18.11 29.22 -10.84
N ALA A 192 18.83 28.97 -9.76
CA ALA A 192 19.28 27.63 -9.40
C ALA A 192 18.13 26.66 -9.05
N TRP A 193 17.12 27.13 -8.31
CA TRP A 193 15.91 26.34 -8.01
C TRP A 193 15.15 26.00 -9.29
N ARG A 194 15.02 26.94 -10.22
CA ARG A 194 14.35 26.69 -11.51
C ARG A 194 15.05 25.59 -12.30
N GLU A 195 16.38 25.56 -12.31
CA GLU A 195 17.15 24.49 -12.96
C GLU A 195 16.95 23.14 -12.26
N GLU A 196 16.93 23.09 -10.93
CA GLU A 196 16.64 21.87 -10.18
C GLU A 196 15.22 21.35 -10.46
N ILE A 197 14.23 22.23 -10.52
CA ILE A 197 12.85 21.85 -10.88
C ILE A 197 12.81 21.30 -12.30
N ARG A 198 13.51 21.94 -13.24
CA ARG A 198 13.56 21.54 -14.65
C ARG A 198 14.20 20.17 -14.84
N VAL A 199 15.30 19.88 -14.16
CA VAL A 199 15.98 18.57 -14.28
C VAL A 199 15.11 17.43 -13.76
N LEU A 200 14.36 17.65 -12.67
CA LEU A 200 13.39 16.67 -12.14
C LEU A 200 12.22 16.47 -13.09
N TYR A 201 11.70 17.57 -13.67
CA TYR A 201 10.63 17.51 -14.67
C TYR A 201 11.05 16.73 -15.93
N ASP A 202 12.24 17.04 -16.47
CA ASP A 202 12.82 16.38 -17.64
C ASP A 202 13.03 14.88 -17.37
N ALA A 203 13.28 14.50 -16.12
CA ALA A 203 13.39 13.11 -15.66
C ALA A 203 12.04 12.43 -15.38
N GLY A 204 10.90 13.13 -15.56
CA GLY A 204 9.55 12.59 -15.49
C GLY A 204 8.71 13.01 -14.29
N LEU A 205 9.22 13.81 -13.35
CA LEU A 205 8.43 14.28 -12.20
C LEU A 205 7.30 15.21 -12.67
N ARG A 206 6.11 15.06 -12.09
CA ARG A 206 4.92 15.88 -12.41
C ARG A 206 4.27 16.56 -11.22
N HIS A 207 4.60 16.16 -10.00
CA HIS A 207 4.09 16.79 -8.78
C HIS A 207 5.24 17.15 -7.84
N LEU A 208 5.39 18.44 -7.57
CA LEU A 208 6.42 18.97 -6.69
C LEU A 208 5.77 19.79 -5.56
N GLN A 209 6.36 19.71 -4.38
CA GLN A 209 6.03 20.53 -3.23
C GLN A 209 7.26 21.33 -2.79
N ILE A 210 7.08 22.63 -2.54
CA ILE A 210 8.07 23.46 -1.88
C ILE A 210 7.72 23.59 -0.39
N ASP A 211 8.65 23.24 0.49
CA ASP A 211 8.47 23.37 1.93
C ASP A 211 9.05 24.73 2.40
N ASP A 212 8.17 25.66 2.79
CA ASP A 212 8.53 27.01 3.22
C ASP A 212 7.98 27.32 4.63
N PRO A 213 8.59 26.77 5.70
CA PRO A 213 8.20 27.15 7.06
C PRO A 213 8.46 28.63 7.37
N GLN A 214 9.37 29.30 6.65
CA GLN A 214 9.79 30.67 6.95
C GLN A 214 8.63 31.66 6.82
N LEU A 215 7.70 31.41 5.89
CA LEU A 215 6.52 32.25 5.73
C LEU A 215 5.61 32.24 6.96
N THR A 216 5.59 31.16 7.74
CA THR A 216 4.81 31.10 9.00
C THR A 216 5.39 32.01 10.08
N PHE A 217 6.63 32.49 9.94
CA PHE A 217 7.26 33.36 10.93
C PHE A 217 6.73 34.79 10.88
N PHE A 218 6.13 35.20 9.76
CA PHE A 218 5.42 36.48 9.63
C PHE A 218 4.01 36.44 10.26
N VAL A 219 3.50 35.24 10.59
CA VAL A 219 2.20 35.08 11.25
C VAL A 219 2.29 35.38 12.75
N ASP A 220 3.43 35.06 13.36
CA ASP A 220 3.64 35.22 14.79
C ASP A 220 3.86 36.70 15.14
N GLU A 221 2.96 37.28 15.94
CA GLU A 221 3.02 38.69 16.33
C GLU A 221 4.29 39.04 17.12
N GLY A 222 4.78 38.11 17.95
CA GLY A 222 5.98 38.30 18.75
C GLY A 222 7.22 38.37 17.87
N LEU A 223 7.32 37.48 16.88
CA LEU A 223 8.43 37.49 15.91
C LEU A 223 8.40 38.75 15.04
N ARG A 224 7.22 39.11 14.52
CA ARG A 224 7.07 40.32 13.72
C ARG A 224 7.44 41.56 14.52
N GLY A 225 6.98 41.66 15.77
CA GLY A 225 7.36 42.74 16.68
C GLY A 225 8.86 42.79 16.97
N ALA A 226 9.52 41.62 17.12
CA ALA A 226 10.97 41.56 17.30
C ALA A 226 11.71 42.06 16.06
N MET A 227 11.27 41.67 14.85
CA MET A 227 11.83 42.16 13.58
C MET A 227 11.66 43.68 13.46
N GLU A 228 10.45 44.19 13.69
CA GLU A 228 10.16 45.63 13.63
C GLU A 228 10.95 46.44 14.67
N SER A 229 11.12 45.91 15.89
CA SER A 229 11.90 46.56 16.96
C SER A 229 13.39 46.69 16.63
N ASP A 230 13.90 45.83 15.77
CA ASP A 230 15.26 45.87 15.23
C ASP A 230 15.38 46.71 13.95
N GLY A 231 14.28 47.36 13.53
CA GLY A 231 14.24 48.20 12.34
C GLY A 231 14.08 47.43 11.02
N PHE A 232 13.68 46.15 11.07
CA PHE A 232 13.41 45.38 9.87
C PHE A 232 12.01 45.63 9.30
N ASP A 233 11.97 45.87 7.99
CA ASP A 233 10.73 45.92 7.21
C ASP A 233 10.23 44.50 6.93
N ALA A 234 9.37 43.99 7.83
CA ALA A 234 8.78 42.66 7.70
C ALA A 234 7.88 42.55 6.46
N GLU A 235 7.16 43.62 6.11
CA GLU A 235 6.29 43.66 4.93
C GLU A 235 7.10 43.64 3.64
N GLY A 236 8.14 44.46 3.55
CA GLY A 236 9.07 44.47 2.42
C GLY A 236 9.82 43.15 2.25
N LEU A 237 10.21 42.49 3.35
CA LEU A 237 10.83 41.17 3.29
C LEU A 237 9.85 40.09 2.81
N LEU A 238 8.61 40.10 3.28
CA LEU A 238 7.56 39.20 2.77
C LEU A 238 7.35 39.41 1.26
N GLY A 239 7.25 40.66 0.81
CA GLY A 239 7.13 41.00 -0.61
C GLY A 239 8.34 40.54 -1.43
N LEU A 240 9.55 40.61 -0.87
CA LEU A 240 10.76 40.08 -1.49
C LEU A 240 10.71 38.55 -1.65
N TYR A 241 10.16 37.83 -0.67
CA TYR A 241 10.02 36.37 -0.74
C TYR A 241 8.92 35.94 -1.70
N VAL A 242 7.79 36.66 -1.75
CA VAL A 242 6.76 36.47 -2.78
C VAL A 242 7.36 36.66 -4.18
N TRP A 243 8.15 37.72 -4.37
CA TRP A 243 8.86 37.93 -5.63
C TRP A 243 9.80 36.78 -5.95
N ALA A 244 10.67 36.36 -5.02
CA ALA A 244 11.64 35.30 -5.24
C ALA A 244 10.97 33.95 -5.54
N ALA A 245 9.88 33.62 -4.83
CA ALA A 245 9.04 32.45 -5.10
C ALA A 245 8.52 32.45 -6.54
N ASN A 246 7.94 33.58 -6.95
CA ASN A 246 7.41 33.74 -8.31
C ASN A 246 8.50 33.75 -9.39
N GLU A 247 9.76 34.06 -9.06
CA GLU A 247 10.86 33.97 -10.00
C GLU A 247 11.19 32.51 -10.35
N TYR A 248 11.35 31.58 -9.41
CA TYR A 248 11.66 30.19 -9.80
C TYR A 248 10.45 29.40 -10.31
N LEU A 249 9.23 29.88 -10.05
CA LEU A 249 8.00 29.33 -10.64
C LEU A 249 7.74 29.82 -12.08
N ARG A 250 8.55 30.77 -12.58
CA ARG A 250 8.37 31.34 -13.91
C ARG A 250 8.81 30.36 -15.00
N ASP A 251 8.02 30.31 -16.08
CA ASP A 251 8.32 29.54 -17.30
C ASP A 251 8.45 28.02 -17.05
N LEU A 252 7.84 27.52 -15.96
CA LEU A 252 7.74 26.09 -15.71
C LEU A 252 6.75 25.43 -16.70
N PRO A 253 6.95 24.14 -17.03
CA PRO A 253 6.05 23.40 -17.91
C PRO A 253 4.61 23.35 -17.38
N ALA A 254 3.63 23.45 -18.29
CA ALA A 254 2.21 23.57 -17.92
C ALA A 254 1.61 22.29 -17.29
N ASP A 255 2.23 21.12 -17.50
CA ASP A 255 1.84 19.85 -16.90
C ASP A 255 2.61 19.51 -15.62
N LEU A 256 3.50 20.39 -15.15
CA LEU A 256 4.13 20.29 -13.83
C LEU A 256 3.27 21.00 -12.80
N HIS A 257 2.78 20.25 -11.82
CA HIS A 257 2.04 20.82 -10.69
C HIS A 257 2.98 21.15 -9.53
N VAL A 258 2.98 22.40 -9.07
CA VAL A 258 3.80 22.88 -7.95
C VAL A 258 2.94 23.43 -6.83
N GLY A 259 3.00 22.76 -5.68
CA GLY A 259 2.39 23.21 -4.44
C GLY A 259 3.41 23.76 -3.43
N MET A 260 2.91 24.37 -2.36
CA MET A 260 3.72 24.83 -1.23
C MET A 260 3.14 24.33 0.10
N HIS A 261 3.99 23.82 0.97
CA HIS A 261 3.63 23.47 2.33
C HIS A 261 4.16 24.50 3.33
N LEU A 262 3.27 24.96 4.22
CA LEU A 262 3.59 25.88 5.32
C LEU A 262 3.67 25.10 6.63
N CYS A 263 4.88 24.69 6.98
CA CYS A 263 5.16 23.96 8.20
C CYS A 263 5.33 24.91 9.40
N ARG A 264 4.69 24.60 10.54
CA ARG A 264 4.92 25.29 11.83
C ARG A 264 5.74 24.45 12.81
N GLY A 265 6.43 23.43 12.30
CA GLY A 265 7.34 22.58 13.05
C GLY A 265 6.69 21.32 13.63
N ASN A 266 7.42 20.22 13.47
CA ASN A 266 7.15 18.93 14.09
C ASN A 266 8.41 18.46 14.83
N THR A 267 8.69 19.07 15.99
CA THR A 267 9.88 18.78 16.80
C THR A 267 9.65 17.60 17.77
N PRO A 268 10.72 16.90 18.21
CA PRO A 268 10.62 15.87 19.25
C PRO A 268 9.86 16.37 20.48
N GLY A 269 8.89 15.59 20.95
CA GLY A 269 7.98 15.98 22.04
C GLY A 269 6.76 16.81 21.61
N GLY A 270 6.49 16.94 20.30
CA GLY A 270 5.27 17.58 19.78
C GLY A 270 5.33 19.12 19.75
N GLY A 271 6.51 19.70 19.96
CA GLY A 271 6.70 21.15 19.94
C GLY A 271 6.52 21.76 18.55
N HIS A 272 6.17 23.04 18.52
CA HIS A 272 5.98 23.87 17.33
C HIS A 272 6.90 25.09 17.36
N MET A 273 7.11 25.71 16.20
CA MET A 273 7.94 26.91 16.02
C MET A 273 7.12 28.21 16.03
N THR A 274 5.89 28.19 15.52
CA THR A 274 5.03 29.38 15.37
C THR A 274 3.55 29.07 15.46
N GLU A 275 2.75 29.99 15.98
CA GLU A 275 1.29 29.89 16.12
C GLU A 275 0.56 31.11 15.55
N GLY A 276 -0.78 31.11 15.56
CA GLY A 276 -1.59 32.25 15.10
C GLY A 276 -2.19 32.08 13.71
N SER A 277 -3.13 32.95 13.37
CA SER A 277 -3.91 32.89 12.11
C SER A 277 -3.11 33.34 10.89
N TYR A 278 -3.27 32.66 9.76
CA TYR A 278 -2.67 33.06 8.47
C TYR A 278 -3.12 34.45 7.95
N GLU A 279 -4.04 35.12 8.63
CA GLU A 279 -4.64 36.40 8.25
C GLU A 279 -3.64 37.43 7.72
N VAL A 280 -2.54 37.65 8.45
CA VAL A 280 -1.53 38.68 8.12
C VAL A 280 -0.87 38.43 6.76
N ILE A 281 -0.69 37.16 6.37
CA ILE A 281 -0.02 36.78 5.13
C ILE A 281 -0.98 36.24 4.07
N ALA A 282 -2.30 36.26 4.33
CA ALA A 282 -3.29 35.59 3.49
C ALA A 282 -3.27 36.09 2.04
N LYS A 283 -3.15 37.40 1.81
CA LYS A 283 -3.08 37.95 0.44
C LYS A 283 -1.79 37.56 -0.28
N ALA A 284 -0.65 37.62 0.41
CA ALA A 284 0.63 37.19 -0.14
C ALA A 284 0.56 35.71 -0.55
N LEU A 285 0.08 34.84 0.33
CA LEU A 285 -0.04 33.39 0.10
C LEU A 285 -1.06 33.04 -1.01
N PHE A 286 -2.27 33.56 -0.90
CA PHE A 286 -3.39 33.12 -1.73
C PHE A 286 -3.49 33.85 -3.07
N VAL A 287 -3.06 35.10 -3.15
CA VAL A 287 -3.27 35.94 -4.34
C VAL A 287 -1.98 36.19 -5.09
N GLU A 288 -0.90 36.53 -4.38
CA GLU A 288 0.33 37.01 -5.02
C GLU A 288 1.29 35.87 -5.40
N MET A 289 1.40 34.84 -4.57
CA MET A 289 2.21 33.66 -4.88
C MET A 289 1.55 32.78 -5.93
N ARG A 290 2.35 32.29 -6.88
CA ARG A 290 1.88 31.55 -8.07
C ARG A 290 1.72 30.04 -7.89
N TYR A 291 1.89 29.50 -6.68
CA TYR A 291 1.61 28.10 -6.41
C TYR A 291 0.16 27.73 -6.73
N GLU A 292 -0.04 26.56 -7.32
CA GLU A 292 -1.38 26.05 -7.62
C GLU A 292 -2.07 25.47 -6.39
N THR A 293 -1.30 24.84 -5.49
CA THR A 293 -1.80 24.20 -4.26
C THR A 293 -1.07 24.68 -3.02
N LEU A 294 -1.80 24.96 -1.94
CA LEU A 294 -1.24 25.28 -0.63
C LEU A 294 -1.62 24.19 0.39
N TYR A 295 -0.63 23.59 1.04
CA TYR A 295 -0.79 22.61 2.11
C TYR A 295 -0.63 23.30 3.47
N LEU A 296 -1.76 23.50 4.17
CA LEU A 296 -1.87 24.37 5.34
C LEU A 296 -2.16 23.58 6.62
N GLU A 297 -1.47 23.90 7.71
CA GLU A 297 -1.72 23.31 9.02
C GLU A 297 -3.01 23.86 9.65
N TYR A 298 -3.95 22.98 10.01
CA TYR A 298 -5.20 23.31 10.71
C TYR A 298 -5.64 22.19 11.67
N ASP A 299 -4.71 21.44 12.27
CA ASP A 299 -5.06 20.32 13.18
C ASP A 299 -5.60 20.78 14.54
N THR A 300 -5.21 21.97 14.99
CA THR A 300 -5.48 22.49 16.35
C THR A 300 -5.98 23.93 16.30
N GLU A 301 -6.64 24.40 17.36
CA GLU A 301 -7.10 25.81 17.48
C GLU A 301 -5.95 26.82 17.40
N ARG A 302 -4.76 26.41 17.82
CA ARG A 302 -3.50 27.18 17.76
C ARG A 302 -3.16 27.67 16.35
N ALA A 303 -3.53 26.90 15.31
CA ALA A 303 -3.27 27.26 13.93
C ALA A 303 -4.16 28.41 13.41
N GLY A 304 -5.11 28.88 14.23
CA GLY A 304 -6.11 29.88 13.86
C GLY A 304 -7.35 29.27 13.20
N GLY A 305 -8.30 30.13 12.87
CA GLY A 305 -9.53 29.77 12.17
C GLY A 305 -9.41 29.82 10.65
N PHE A 306 -10.53 29.58 9.98
CA PHE A 306 -10.61 29.53 8.51
C PHE A 306 -10.87 30.89 7.85
N GLU A 307 -11.03 31.96 8.62
CA GLU A 307 -11.29 33.30 8.11
C GLU A 307 -10.33 33.73 6.98
N PRO A 308 -9.01 33.44 7.03
CA PRO A 308 -8.07 33.80 5.96
C PRO A 308 -8.41 33.16 4.60
N LEU A 309 -9.12 32.02 4.58
CA LEU A 309 -9.48 31.32 3.35
C LEU A 309 -10.43 32.13 2.46
N ARG A 310 -11.08 33.17 2.97
CA ARG A 310 -11.90 34.09 2.17
C ARG A 310 -11.11 34.79 1.04
N TYR A 311 -9.79 34.85 1.15
CA TYR A 311 -8.92 35.41 0.11
C TYR A 311 -8.52 34.41 -0.98
N VAL A 312 -8.87 33.12 -0.85
CA VAL A 312 -8.53 32.09 -1.84
C VAL A 312 -9.27 32.39 -3.16
N PRO A 313 -8.55 32.72 -4.25
CA PRO A 313 -9.18 32.96 -5.54
C PRO A 313 -9.69 31.66 -6.14
N ARG A 314 -10.64 31.76 -7.07
CA ARG A 314 -11.07 30.60 -7.88
C ARG A 314 -9.89 30.04 -8.67
N GLY A 315 -9.81 28.71 -8.75
CA GLY A 315 -8.76 28.01 -9.49
C GLY A 315 -7.50 27.72 -8.69
N LYS A 316 -7.38 28.22 -7.44
CA LYS A 316 -6.32 27.86 -6.51
C LYS A 316 -6.78 26.79 -5.53
N ASN A 317 -5.92 25.82 -5.24
CA ASN A 317 -6.23 24.70 -4.36
C ASN A 317 -5.70 24.92 -2.94
N VAL A 318 -6.45 24.44 -1.96
CA VAL A 318 -6.07 24.40 -0.55
C VAL A 318 -6.24 22.98 -0.04
N VAL A 319 -5.14 22.41 0.44
CA VAL A 319 -5.13 21.12 1.13
C VAL A 319 -5.06 21.39 2.62
N LEU A 320 -6.09 20.95 3.33
CA LEU A 320 -6.29 21.20 4.76
C LEU A 320 -5.62 20.09 5.57
N GLY A 321 -4.56 20.45 6.28
CA GLY A 321 -3.85 19.62 7.23
C GLY A 321 -4.61 19.48 8.54
N VAL A 322 -5.66 18.65 8.56
CA VAL A 322 -6.59 18.50 9.69
C VAL A 322 -6.26 17.31 10.60
N VAL A 323 -5.42 16.38 10.15
CA VAL A 323 -4.97 15.22 10.93
C VAL A 323 -3.63 15.52 11.58
N SER A 324 -3.51 15.39 12.90
CA SER A 324 -2.28 15.69 13.62
C SER A 324 -1.24 14.58 13.47
N THR A 325 0.01 14.98 13.20
CA THR A 325 1.18 14.08 13.19
C THR A 325 1.96 14.08 14.49
N LYS A 326 1.47 14.80 15.51
CA LYS A 326 2.15 14.98 16.80
C LYS A 326 1.73 13.96 17.86
N THR A 327 0.65 13.23 17.63
CA THR A 327 0.09 12.23 18.55
C THR A 327 -0.35 10.97 17.79
N ASP A 328 -0.24 9.81 18.43
CA ASP A 328 -0.69 8.53 17.85
C ASP A 328 -2.23 8.38 17.88
N THR A 329 -2.90 9.08 18.80
CA THR A 329 -4.36 9.03 18.92
C THR A 329 -5.06 9.47 17.64
N LEU A 330 -5.90 8.60 17.08
CA LEU A 330 -6.73 8.91 15.92
C LEU A 330 -7.81 9.95 16.27
N GLU A 331 -7.96 10.95 15.41
CA GLU A 331 -9.00 11.95 15.50
C GLU A 331 -10.37 11.35 15.18
N ASN A 332 -11.43 11.95 15.74
CA ASN A 332 -12.80 11.58 15.40
C ASN A 332 -13.12 12.04 13.97
N ILE A 333 -13.53 11.10 13.12
CA ILE A 333 -13.75 11.36 11.70
C ILE A 333 -14.95 12.27 11.41
N GLU A 334 -16.00 12.25 12.22
CA GLU A 334 -17.15 13.16 12.09
C GLU A 334 -16.75 14.62 12.34
N GLU A 335 -15.94 14.86 13.37
CA GLU A 335 -15.41 16.19 13.67
C GLU A 335 -14.45 16.69 12.58
N LEU A 336 -13.63 15.80 12.00
CA LEU A 336 -12.80 16.15 10.85
C LEU A 336 -13.66 16.54 9.64
N GLU A 337 -14.71 15.78 9.33
CA GLU A 337 -15.62 16.07 8.21
C GLU A 337 -16.25 17.45 8.39
N LYS A 338 -16.79 17.73 9.57
CA LYS A 338 -17.37 19.03 9.92
C LYS A 338 -16.36 20.17 9.78
N ARG A 339 -15.11 19.95 10.20
CA ARG A 339 -14.03 20.93 10.12
C ARG A 339 -13.69 21.27 8.66
N VAL A 340 -13.55 20.25 7.80
CA VAL A 340 -13.29 20.45 6.36
C VAL A 340 -14.45 21.19 5.69
N ARG A 341 -15.70 20.84 6.00
CA ARG A 341 -16.89 21.52 5.50
C ARG A 341 -16.95 22.99 5.93
N GLY A 342 -16.58 23.30 7.17
CA GLY A 342 -16.47 24.69 7.65
C GLY A 342 -15.46 25.54 6.86
N ALA A 343 -14.32 24.96 6.48
CA ALA A 343 -13.35 25.62 5.61
C ALA A 343 -13.92 25.86 4.20
N ALA A 344 -14.59 24.85 3.63
CA ALA A 344 -15.26 24.98 2.33
C ALA A 344 -16.35 26.06 2.36
N ALA A 345 -17.16 26.12 3.42
CA ALA A 345 -18.19 27.14 3.62
C ALA A 345 -17.61 28.56 3.66
N THR A 346 -16.45 28.75 4.30
CA THR A 346 -15.78 30.06 4.37
C THR A 346 -15.37 30.57 2.97
N ILE A 347 -14.80 29.69 2.14
CA ILE A 347 -14.46 30.03 0.76
C ILE A 347 -15.73 30.22 -0.09
N ALA A 348 -16.74 29.37 0.13
CA ALA A 348 -18.00 29.41 -0.61
C ALA A 348 -18.74 30.73 -0.40
N GLU A 349 -18.83 31.21 0.85
CA GLU A 349 -19.39 32.51 1.19
C GLU A 349 -18.65 33.65 0.48
N ALA A 350 -17.32 33.66 0.55
CA ALA A 350 -16.49 34.69 -0.08
C ALA A 350 -16.61 34.72 -1.62
N GLN A 351 -16.86 33.56 -2.25
CA GLN A 351 -16.95 33.42 -3.70
C GLN A 351 -18.38 33.43 -4.25
N GLY A 352 -19.39 33.52 -3.38
CA GLY A 352 -20.81 33.42 -3.76
C GLY A 352 -21.18 32.07 -4.39
N ARG A 353 -20.67 30.97 -3.80
CA ARG A 353 -20.84 29.59 -4.28
C ARG A 353 -21.46 28.71 -3.21
N THR A 354 -21.80 27.49 -3.58
CA THR A 354 -22.17 26.45 -2.62
C THR A 354 -20.93 25.80 -2.00
N GLU A 355 -21.08 25.26 -0.78
CA GLU A 355 -20.04 24.48 -0.10
C GLU A 355 -19.55 23.31 -0.98
N GLU A 356 -20.49 22.58 -1.60
CA GLU A 356 -20.20 21.41 -2.43
C GLU A 356 -19.37 21.76 -3.67
N GLU A 357 -19.64 22.90 -4.33
CA GLU A 357 -18.82 23.35 -5.46
C GLU A 357 -17.38 23.64 -5.04
N VAL A 358 -17.18 24.27 -3.88
CA VAL A 358 -15.83 24.55 -3.36
C VAL A 358 -15.13 23.25 -2.95
N LEU A 359 -15.84 22.37 -2.24
CA LEU A 359 -15.33 21.07 -1.82
C LEU A 359 -14.85 20.29 -3.06
N ARG A 360 -15.64 20.28 -4.14
CA ARG A 360 -15.30 19.64 -5.42
C ARG A 360 -14.25 20.37 -6.24
N GLU A 361 -13.97 21.65 -6.06
CA GLU A 361 -13.08 22.34 -7.02
C GLU A 361 -11.81 22.92 -6.42
N GLN A 362 -11.69 23.02 -5.10
CA GLN A 362 -10.58 23.73 -4.46
C GLN A 362 -10.03 23.07 -3.19
N ILE A 363 -10.75 22.12 -2.58
CA ILE A 363 -10.34 21.53 -1.29
C ILE A 363 -9.73 20.14 -1.47
N GLY A 364 -8.64 19.89 -0.74
CA GLY A 364 -8.12 18.57 -0.39
C GLY A 364 -7.84 18.51 1.11
N ILE A 365 -7.38 17.36 1.58
CA ILE A 365 -7.06 17.09 2.99
C ILE A 365 -5.73 16.36 3.12
N SER A 366 -5.06 16.56 4.25
CA SER A 366 -3.82 15.87 4.58
C SER A 366 -3.62 15.78 6.09
N PRO A 367 -2.56 15.10 6.55
CA PRO A 367 -1.98 15.41 7.84
C PRO A 367 -1.44 16.85 7.87
N GLN A 368 -1.29 17.42 9.06
CA GLN A 368 -0.84 18.80 9.24
C GLN A 368 0.59 19.04 8.73
N CYS A 369 1.49 18.11 8.99
CA CYS A 369 2.89 18.16 8.58
C CYS A 369 3.33 16.75 8.14
N GLY A 370 4.56 16.58 7.67
CA GLY A 370 5.17 15.25 7.56
C GLY A 370 5.35 14.58 8.93
N PHE A 371 5.52 13.27 8.94
CA PHE A 371 5.61 12.47 10.17
C PHE A 371 7.02 12.51 10.79
N ALA A 372 8.06 12.89 10.04
CA ALA A 372 9.42 12.99 10.56
C ALA A 372 10.24 14.11 9.89
N SER A 373 10.24 15.32 10.48
CA SER A 373 11.05 16.44 9.97
C SER A 373 12.56 16.23 10.07
N SER A 374 13.03 15.28 10.88
CA SER A 374 14.44 14.90 10.99
C SER A 374 14.62 13.41 11.28
N SER A 375 15.85 12.92 11.14
CA SER A 375 16.23 11.54 11.48
C SER A 375 15.99 11.14 12.95
N ALA A 376 15.82 12.10 13.86
CA ALA A 376 15.59 11.87 15.28
C ALA A 376 14.14 11.47 15.64
N GLY A 377 13.21 11.48 14.68
CA GLY A 377 11.82 11.05 14.89
C GLY A 377 10.98 11.99 15.77
N GLY A 378 9.68 11.70 15.86
CA GLY A 378 8.71 12.38 16.73
C GLY A 378 8.11 11.43 17.77
N MET A 379 6.96 11.78 18.38
CA MET A 379 6.21 10.88 19.27
C MET A 379 5.37 9.83 18.52
N MET A 380 5.26 9.98 17.19
CA MET A 380 4.50 9.09 16.32
C MET A 380 5.25 7.77 16.07
N THR A 381 4.55 6.64 16.14
CA THR A 381 5.06 5.32 15.75
C THR A 381 4.89 5.09 14.25
N GLU A 382 5.65 4.15 13.67
CA GLU A 382 5.47 3.77 12.26
C GLU A 382 4.05 3.24 12.00
N GLU A 383 3.52 2.42 12.91
CA GLU A 383 2.14 1.93 12.85
C GLU A 383 1.11 3.06 12.93
N GLY A 384 1.29 4.00 13.87
CA GLY A 384 0.44 5.17 14.03
C GLY A 384 0.40 6.06 12.79
N GLN A 385 1.55 6.24 12.13
CA GLN A 385 1.63 6.94 10.84
C GLN A 385 0.72 6.30 9.79
N TRP A 386 0.77 4.98 9.62
CA TRP A 386 -0.04 4.30 8.62
C TRP A 386 -1.53 4.41 8.93
N LYS A 387 -1.91 4.28 10.22
CA LYS A 387 -3.30 4.50 10.66
C LYS A 387 -3.78 5.92 10.38
N LYS A 388 -2.93 6.93 10.55
CA LYS A 388 -3.24 8.34 10.25
C LYS A 388 -3.44 8.59 8.75
N LEU A 389 -2.61 7.98 7.90
CA LEU A 389 -2.77 8.07 6.45
C LEU A 389 -4.06 7.37 5.97
N GLN A 390 -4.40 6.22 6.56
CA GLN A 390 -5.67 5.55 6.32
C GLN A 390 -6.87 6.39 6.77
N LEU A 391 -6.77 7.10 7.90
CA LEU A 391 -7.81 8.03 8.36
C LEU A 391 -8.03 9.18 7.37
N VAL A 392 -6.95 9.78 6.83
CA VAL A 392 -7.05 10.81 5.78
C VAL A 392 -7.75 10.26 4.55
N GLN A 393 -7.42 9.04 4.14
CA GLN A 393 -8.07 8.41 3.00
C GLN A 393 -9.56 8.14 3.24
N GLU A 394 -9.92 7.65 4.43
CA GLU A 394 -11.31 7.39 4.79
C GLU A 394 -12.14 8.68 4.85
N LEU A 395 -11.55 9.75 5.40
CA LEU A 395 -12.18 11.07 5.39
C LEU A 395 -12.41 11.57 3.96
N ALA A 396 -11.46 11.35 3.03
CA ALA A 396 -11.64 11.72 1.63
C ALA A 396 -12.81 10.96 0.99
N ARG A 397 -12.98 9.67 1.27
CA ARG A 397 -14.11 8.88 0.75
C ARG A 397 -15.46 9.42 1.21
N ARG A 398 -15.54 9.93 2.45
CA ARG A 398 -16.77 10.55 2.98
C ARG A 398 -17.09 11.89 2.33
N LEU A 399 -16.07 12.71 2.07
CA LEU A 399 -16.22 14.04 1.49
C LEU A 399 -16.46 14.01 -0.04
N TRP A 400 -15.86 13.06 -0.76
CA TRP A 400 -15.94 12.95 -2.22
C TRP A 400 -16.35 11.54 -2.64
N PRO A 401 -17.58 11.09 -2.33
CA PRO A 401 -18.03 9.73 -2.67
C PRO A 401 -18.09 9.47 -4.18
N ASP A 402 -18.30 10.51 -4.99
CA ASP A 402 -18.48 10.40 -6.44
C ASP A 402 -17.15 10.32 -7.23
N GLU A 403 -16.04 10.88 -6.72
CA GLU A 403 -14.74 10.84 -7.41
C GLU A 403 -13.98 9.53 -7.19
N VAL A 404 -14.32 8.80 -6.11
CA VAL A 404 -13.85 7.42 -5.89
C VAL A 404 -14.41 6.48 -6.96
N ILE A 405 -15.47 6.88 -7.66
CA ILE A 405 -16.08 6.12 -8.77
C ILE A 405 -15.24 6.23 -10.06
N ASP A 406 -14.55 7.35 -10.29
CA ASP A 406 -13.81 7.61 -11.55
C ASP A 406 -12.42 6.94 -11.58
N LEU A 407 -11.73 6.82 -10.45
CA LEU A 407 -10.49 6.02 -10.34
C LEU A 407 -10.71 4.51 -10.58
N VAL A 408 -11.98 4.07 -10.57
CA VAL A 408 -12.41 2.69 -10.85
C VAL A 408 -12.80 2.52 -12.34
N SER A 409 -12.94 3.61 -13.09
CA SER A 409 -13.34 3.60 -14.51
C SER A 409 -12.15 3.41 -15.46
N GLU A 410 -10.93 3.75 -15.05
CA GLU A 410 -9.72 3.60 -15.86
C GLU A 410 -8.87 2.41 -15.39
N GLY A 411 -9.27 1.22 -15.86
CA GLY A 411 -8.39 0.07 -15.96
C GLY A 411 -8.36 -0.86 -14.76
N SER A 412 -9.35 -1.75 -14.66
CA SER A 412 -9.26 -3.14 -14.18
C SER A 412 -10.66 -3.76 -14.23
N SER A 413 -10.76 -5.08 -14.37
CA SER A 413 -11.97 -5.93 -14.37
C SER A 413 -12.91 -5.80 -13.13
N LEU A 414 -12.71 -4.78 -12.29
CA LEU A 414 -13.52 -4.36 -11.13
C LEU A 414 -14.86 -3.68 -11.49
N VAL A 415 -15.06 -3.32 -12.77
CA VAL A 415 -16.20 -2.51 -13.25
C VAL A 415 -17.57 -3.20 -13.07
N LEU A 416 -17.63 -4.54 -13.07
CA LEU A 416 -18.92 -5.24 -12.94
C LEU A 416 -19.47 -5.23 -11.49
N PHE A 417 -18.61 -5.17 -10.47
CA PHE A 417 -19.02 -5.24 -9.06
C PHE A 417 -19.44 -3.89 -8.46
N TYR A 418 -18.84 -2.77 -8.89
CA TYR A 418 -19.19 -1.45 -8.36
C TYR A 418 -20.52 -0.90 -8.92
N LEU A 419 -20.83 -1.24 -10.19
CA LEU A 419 -22.14 -0.94 -10.80
C LEU A 419 -23.30 -1.63 -10.07
N ILE A 420 -23.05 -2.82 -9.49
CA ILE A 420 -24.04 -3.52 -8.67
C ILE A 420 -24.30 -2.75 -7.36
N SER A 421 -23.27 -2.19 -6.70
CA SER A 421 -23.42 -1.43 -5.45
C SER A 421 -24.28 -0.17 -5.58
N ILE A 422 -24.12 0.59 -6.68
CA ILE A 422 -24.91 1.81 -6.95
C ILE A 422 -26.33 1.47 -7.39
N HIS A 423 -26.51 0.46 -8.24
CA HIS A 423 -27.84 0.01 -8.65
C HIS A 423 -28.64 -0.52 -7.46
N VAL A 424 -27.97 -1.19 -6.52
CA VAL A 424 -28.52 -1.68 -5.25
C VAL A 424 -28.89 -0.54 -4.30
N ARG A 425 -28.05 0.49 -4.09
CA ARG A 425 -28.42 1.67 -3.29
C ARG A 425 -29.62 2.43 -3.90
N GLY A 426 -29.67 2.56 -5.22
CA GLY A 426 -30.81 3.14 -5.94
C GLY A 426 -32.09 2.30 -5.83
N LEU A 427 -31.97 0.97 -5.81
CA LEU A 427 -33.07 0.03 -5.58
C LEU A 427 -33.52 0.01 -4.12
N ILE A 428 -32.62 0.14 -3.14
CA ILE A 428 -32.92 0.25 -1.70
C ILE A 428 -33.70 1.53 -1.40
N LEU A 429 -33.31 2.68 -1.97
CA LEU A 429 -34.05 3.94 -1.83
C LEU A 429 -35.44 3.87 -2.51
N LYS A 430 -35.57 3.11 -3.61
CA LYS A 430 -36.87 2.82 -4.24
C LYS A 430 -37.70 1.78 -3.47
N ALA A 431 -37.07 0.81 -2.82
CA ALA A 431 -37.70 -0.27 -2.04
C ALA A 431 -38.18 0.22 -0.67
N ALA A 432 -37.41 1.08 0.00
CA ALA A 432 -37.81 1.78 1.22
C ALA A 432 -39.06 2.67 1.00
N LYS A 433 -39.23 3.18 -0.23
CA LYS A 433 -40.46 3.89 -0.66
C LYS A 433 -41.63 2.97 -1.04
N ARG A 434 -41.43 1.66 -1.24
CA ARG A 434 -42.45 0.76 -1.82
C ARG A 434 -42.90 -0.43 -0.95
N LYS A 435 -42.37 -0.64 0.27
CA LYS A 435 -42.73 -1.78 1.15
C LYS A 435 -42.68 -3.13 0.40
N LEU A 436 -41.48 -3.58 0.03
CA LEU A 436 -41.27 -4.90 -0.58
C LEU A 436 -41.15 -6.01 0.47
N ASP A 437 -41.45 -7.24 0.04
CA ASP A 437 -41.56 -8.44 0.88
C ASP A 437 -40.21 -8.98 1.37
N SER A 438 -40.24 -9.75 2.47
CA SER A 438 -39.06 -10.13 3.29
C SER A 438 -37.95 -10.94 2.59
N ILE A 439 -38.19 -11.47 1.39
CA ILE A 439 -37.23 -12.27 0.62
C ILE A 439 -36.34 -11.37 -0.27
N GLU A 440 -36.92 -10.34 -0.91
CA GLU A 440 -36.12 -9.40 -1.69
C GLU A 440 -35.22 -8.54 -0.80
N LEU A 441 -35.71 -8.14 0.38
CA LEU A 441 -34.94 -7.38 1.37
C LEU A 441 -33.67 -8.12 1.84
N ARG A 442 -33.71 -9.46 1.94
CA ARG A 442 -32.56 -10.29 2.29
C ARG A 442 -31.51 -10.37 1.18
N LYS A 443 -31.95 -10.40 -0.09
CA LYS A 443 -31.06 -10.35 -1.26
C LYS A 443 -30.25 -9.06 -1.33
N TYR A 444 -30.84 -7.93 -0.91
CA TYR A 444 -30.14 -6.64 -0.84
C TYR A 444 -29.23 -6.51 0.39
N GLN A 445 -29.49 -7.23 1.49
CA GLN A 445 -28.62 -7.22 2.68
C GLN A 445 -27.26 -7.87 2.46
N GLY A 446 -27.19 -8.96 1.68
CA GLY A 446 -25.89 -9.54 1.26
C GLY A 446 -25.06 -8.58 0.40
N LEU A 447 -25.71 -7.79 -0.45
CA LEU A 447 -25.06 -6.76 -1.28
C LEU A 447 -24.62 -5.52 -0.47
N ILE A 448 -25.34 -5.19 0.61
CA ILE A 448 -24.92 -4.16 1.58
C ILE A 448 -23.70 -4.64 2.39
N ALA A 449 -23.68 -5.90 2.84
CA ALA A 449 -22.54 -6.49 3.52
C ALA A 449 -21.28 -6.48 2.63
N LEU A 450 -21.43 -6.80 1.34
CA LEU A 450 -20.37 -6.66 0.32
C LEU A 450 -19.81 -5.24 0.19
N SER A 451 -20.66 -4.21 0.32
CA SER A 451 -20.20 -2.81 0.32
C SER A 451 -19.48 -2.41 1.62
N ASN A 452 -19.81 -3.06 2.74
CA ASN A 452 -19.22 -2.81 4.05
C ASN A 452 -17.93 -3.62 4.29
N LEU A 453 -17.68 -4.70 3.54
CA LEU A 453 -16.43 -5.48 3.53
C LEU A 453 -15.18 -4.62 3.22
N ARG A 454 -15.33 -3.40 2.71
CA ARG A 454 -14.22 -2.43 2.53
C ARG A 454 -14.21 -1.26 3.52
N GLN A 455 -15.23 -1.11 4.38
CA GLN A 455 -15.41 0.08 5.24
C GLN A 455 -15.03 -0.13 6.73
N ASN A 456 -14.97 -1.36 7.24
CA ASN A 456 -14.63 -1.64 8.65
C ASN A 456 -13.13 -1.90 8.89
N ASN A 457 -12.36 -0.84 9.15
CA ASN A 457 -10.88 -0.85 9.30
C ASN A 457 -10.32 -1.44 10.60
N TYR A 458 -11.10 -2.22 11.36
CA TYR A 458 -10.63 -2.93 12.55
C TYR A 458 -10.44 -4.43 12.34
N LEU A 459 -10.91 -4.95 11.19
CA LEU A 459 -10.92 -6.38 10.88
C LEU A 459 -10.11 -6.65 9.60
N THR A 460 -9.29 -7.70 9.57
CA THR A 460 -8.59 -8.13 8.35
C THR A 460 -9.55 -8.70 7.31
N GLY A 461 -9.09 -8.91 6.06
CA GLY A 461 -9.92 -9.49 5.00
C GLY A 461 -10.60 -10.81 5.42
N TYR A 462 -9.91 -11.64 6.21
CA TYR A 462 -10.48 -12.86 6.77
C TYR A 462 -11.52 -12.59 7.87
N GLN A 463 -11.26 -11.69 8.82
CA GLN A 463 -12.23 -11.33 9.86
C GLN A 463 -13.49 -10.67 9.29
N ARG A 464 -13.37 -9.95 8.17
CA ARG A 464 -14.52 -9.37 7.47
C ARG A 464 -15.35 -10.45 6.78
N ILE A 465 -14.71 -11.42 6.12
CA ILE A 465 -15.41 -12.57 5.55
C ILE A 465 -16.13 -13.36 6.66
N THR A 466 -15.41 -13.74 7.72
CA THR A 466 -15.96 -14.61 8.76
C THR A 466 -16.92 -13.93 9.73
N GLY A 467 -16.72 -12.64 10.03
CA GLY A 467 -17.53 -11.86 10.96
C GLY A 467 -18.73 -11.16 10.33
N ASP A 468 -18.55 -10.56 9.14
CA ASP A 468 -19.58 -9.71 8.52
C ASP A 468 -20.31 -10.38 7.35
N LEU A 469 -19.63 -11.24 6.58
CA LEU A 469 -20.20 -11.85 5.38
C LEU A 469 -20.87 -13.21 5.66
N LEU A 470 -20.16 -14.15 6.28
CA LEU A 470 -20.64 -15.51 6.51
C LEU A 470 -22.00 -15.63 7.21
N PRO A 471 -22.35 -14.81 8.24
CA PRO A 471 -23.65 -14.89 8.91
C PRO A 471 -24.85 -14.58 7.99
N HIS A 472 -24.59 -14.00 6.82
CA HIS A 472 -25.62 -13.54 5.87
C HIS A 472 -25.64 -14.35 4.57
N LEU A 473 -24.75 -15.34 4.41
CA LEU A 473 -24.74 -16.22 3.25
C LEU A 473 -25.55 -17.49 3.50
N GLU A 474 -26.24 -17.97 2.47
CA GLU A 474 -26.89 -19.28 2.51
C GLU A 474 -25.83 -20.38 2.42
N LYS A 475 -25.93 -21.39 3.27
CA LYS A 475 -25.12 -22.60 3.15
C LYS A 475 -25.43 -23.24 1.81
N PHE A 476 -24.40 -23.31 0.96
CA PHE A 476 -24.53 -23.79 -0.40
C PHE A 476 -24.60 -25.32 -0.46
N THR A 477 -23.92 -25.99 0.47
CA THR A 477 -23.84 -27.46 0.53
C THR A 477 -23.83 -27.92 1.99
N ASP A 478 -24.01 -29.22 2.19
CA ASP A 478 -23.80 -29.86 3.50
C ASP A 478 -22.32 -29.91 3.92
N VAL A 479 -21.38 -29.60 3.01
CA VAL A 479 -19.95 -29.49 3.30
C VAL A 479 -19.69 -28.21 4.10
N PRO A 480 -19.15 -28.30 5.33
CA PRO A 480 -18.81 -27.13 6.12
C PRO A 480 -17.80 -26.25 5.40
N GLY A 481 -17.97 -24.93 5.47
CA GLY A 481 -16.97 -23.98 4.98
C GLY A 481 -17.15 -23.48 3.54
N ILE A 482 -18.20 -23.90 2.82
CA ILE A 482 -18.48 -23.41 1.46
C ILE A 482 -19.78 -22.63 1.45
N TYR A 483 -19.71 -21.37 1.03
CA TYR A 483 -20.82 -20.43 1.03
C TYR A 483 -20.98 -19.81 -0.34
N LYS A 484 -22.21 -19.75 -0.85
CA LYS A 484 -22.49 -19.12 -2.14
C LYS A 484 -22.73 -17.64 -1.94
N LEU A 485 -21.93 -16.82 -2.61
CA LEU A 485 -22.02 -15.37 -2.55
C LEU A 485 -23.08 -14.86 -3.54
N ASP A 486 -23.04 -15.37 -4.76
CA ASP A 486 -23.99 -15.07 -5.84
C ASP A 486 -24.05 -16.24 -6.84
N GLU A 487 -24.66 -16.03 -8.01
CA GLU A 487 -24.83 -17.07 -9.04
C GLU A 487 -23.52 -17.56 -9.68
N GLN A 488 -22.41 -16.84 -9.49
CA GLN A 488 -21.11 -17.07 -10.13
C GLN A 488 -19.94 -17.13 -9.14
N THR A 489 -20.17 -16.92 -7.84
CA THR A 489 -19.11 -16.79 -6.85
C THR A 489 -19.39 -17.60 -5.58
N ILE A 490 -18.37 -18.28 -5.09
CA ILE A 490 -18.35 -18.91 -3.77
C ILE A 490 -17.23 -18.36 -2.88
N VAL A 491 -17.42 -18.52 -1.59
CA VAL A 491 -16.41 -18.32 -0.56
C VAL A 491 -16.14 -19.67 0.09
N LYS A 492 -14.88 -20.14 0.00
CA LYS A 492 -14.37 -21.31 0.73
C LYS A 492 -13.58 -20.81 1.95
N THR A 493 -13.84 -21.37 3.12
CA THR A 493 -13.21 -20.99 4.38
C THR A 493 -13.26 -22.16 5.36
N GLY A 494 -12.28 -22.27 6.25
CA GLY A 494 -12.22 -23.31 7.28
C GLY A 494 -10.82 -23.86 7.46
N ASN A 495 -10.68 -24.88 8.31
CA ASN A 495 -9.36 -25.42 8.70
C ASN A 495 -8.58 -26.10 7.55
N ALA A 496 -9.27 -26.48 6.46
CA ALA A 496 -8.62 -27.08 5.30
C ALA A 496 -8.29 -26.04 4.20
N THR A 497 -8.86 -24.83 4.29
CA THR A 497 -8.63 -23.76 3.32
C THR A 497 -7.28 -23.11 3.56
N SER A 498 -6.43 -23.03 2.54
CA SER A 498 -5.07 -22.51 2.67
C SER A 498 -4.65 -21.61 1.51
N MET A 499 -3.59 -20.84 1.71
CA MET A 499 -2.98 -20.07 0.61
C MET A 499 -2.35 -20.98 -0.45
N ALA A 500 -1.90 -22.17 -0.05
CA ALA A 500 -1.41 -23.20 -0.96
C ALA A 500 -2.48 -23.64 -1.97
N GLU A 501 -3.75 -23.79 -1.56
CA GLU A 501 -4.86 -24.12 -2.48
C GLU A 501 -5.06 -23.02 -3.52
N ALA A 502 -5.08 -21.75 -3.09
CA ALA A 502 -5.20 -20.61 -4.00
C ALA A 502 -4.01 -20.52 -4.98
N ALA A 503 -2.79 -20.80 -4.50
CA ALA A 503 -1.59 -20.85 -5.34
C ALA A 503 -1.66 -22.00 -6.36
N ALA A 504 -2.13 -23.18 -5.95
CA ALA A 504 -2.31 -24.33 -6.82
C ALA A 504 -3.31 -24.04 -7.95
N LEU A 505 -4.49 -23.48 -7.63
CA LEU A 505 -5.50 -23.10 -8.61
C LEU A 505 -4.95 -22.12 -9.65
N ARG A 506 -4.19 -21.10 -9.20
CA ARG A 506 -3.56 -20.12 -10.11
C ARG A 506 -2.51 -20.77 -11.01
N LEU A 507 -1.63 -21.60 -10.44
CA LEU A 507 -0.59 -22.32 -11.18
C LEU A 507 -1.18 -23.23 -12.27
N VAL A 508 -2.20 -24.02 -11.91
CA VAL A 508 -2.85 -24.95 -12.83
C VAL A 508 -3.56 -24.21 -13.97
N ARG A 509 -4.27 -23.12 -13.65
CA ARG A 509 -4.94 -22.28 -14.65
C ARG A 509 -3.96 -21.62 -15.61
N GLU A 510 -2.79 -21.24 -15.12
CA GLU A 510 -1.75 -20.58 -15.92
C GLU A 510 -1.02 -21.55 -16.86
N GLN A 511 -0.71 -22.76 -16.39
CA GLN A 511 0.17 -23.69 -17.10
C GLN A 511 -0.55 -24.80 -17.87
N THR A 512 -1.86 -24.97 -17.70
CA THR A 512 -2.61 -26.07 -18.30
C THR A 512 -3.93 -25.60 -18.91
N SER A 513 -4.58 -26.49 -19.66
CA SER A 513 -5.96 -26.32 -20.11
C SER A 513 -7.01 -26.89 -19.14
N ILE A 514 -6.58 -27.34 -17.96
CA ILE A 514 -7.47 -27.96 -16.97
C ILE A 514 -8.47 -26.90 -16.49
N PRO A 515 -9.78 -27.16 -16.61
CA PRO A 515 -10.78 -26.22 -16.13
C PRO A 515 -10.79 -26.23 -14.60
N VAL A 516 -10.33 -25.16 -13.99
CA VAL A 516 -10.33 -24.94 -12.53
C VAL A 516 -11.03 -23.63 -12.20
N PRO A 517 -11.66 -23.50 -11.01
CA PRO A 517 -12.26 -22.23 -10.57
C PRO A 517 -11.27 -21.07 -10.65
N GLU A 518 -11.69 -19.93 -11.20
CA GLU A 518 -10.90 -18.70 -11.11
C GLU A 518 -10.84 -18.19 -9.66
N VAL A 519 -9.62 -17.99 -9.14
CA VAL A 519 -9.42 -17.37 -7.83
C VAL A 519 -9.50 -15.85 -7.97
N PHE A 520 -10.56 -15.25 -7.43
CA PHE A 520 -10.73 -13.80 -7.42
C PHE A 520 -9.90 -13.15 -6.31
N ASP A 521 -9.87 -13.76 -5.12
CA ASP A 521 -9.06 -13.28 -3.99
C ASP A 521 -8.81 -14.38 -2.94
N ALA A 522 -7.78 -14.24 -2.11
CA ALA A 522 -7.47 -15.17 -1.02
C ALA A 522 -6.82 -14.44 0.18
N TYR A 523 -7.27 -14.77 1.39
CA TYR A 523 -6.90 -14.08 2.64
C TYR A 523 -6.38 -15.06 3.69
N MET A 524 -5.33 -14.67 4.42
CA MET A 524 -4.85 -15.37 5.61
C MET A 524 -5.69 -15.01 6.85
N ARG A 525 -5.79 -15.94 7.81
CA ARG A 525 -6.24 -15.65 9.18
C ARG A 525 -5.28 -14.74 9.92
N ASP A 526 -5.79 -14.09 10.96
CA ASP A 526 -5.01 -13.17 11.80
C ASP A 526 -4.25 -13.87 12.92
N ASP A 527 -4.68 -15.09 13.26
CA ASP A 527 -4.20 -15.86 14.39
C ASP A 527 -3.35 -17.09 13.99
N ASP A 528 -3.20 -17.39 12.69
CA ASP A 528 -2.33 -18.45 12.19
C ASP A 528 -1.96 -18.24 10.72
N ALA A 529 -0.68 -18.43 10.38
CA ALA A 529 -0.10 -18.14 9.06
C ALA A 529 -0.55 -19.07 7.91
N GLU A 530 -1.49 -19.98 8.15
CA GLU A 530 -1.74 -21.11 7.23
C GLU A 530 -3.18 -21.31 6.77
N CYS A 531 -4.18 -20.97 7.60
CA CYS A 531 -5.59 -21.20 7.27
C CYS A 531 -6.25 -19.90 6.82
N GLY A 532 -6.98 -19.93 5.69
CA GLY A 532 -7.48 -18.73 5.03
C GLY A 532 -8.92 -18.81 4.52
N ALA A 533 -9.32 -17.79 3.76
CA ALA A 533 -10.56 -17.76 2.99
C ALA A 533 -10.25 -17.48 1.52
N ILE A 534 -10.88 -18.21 0.60
CA ILE A 534 -10.71 -18.07 -0.85
C ILE A 534 -12.05 -17.65 -1.45
N ILE A 535 -12.03 -16.56 -2.21
CA ILE A 535 -13.15 -16.10 -3.03
C ILE A 535 -12.85 -16.55 -4.46
N MET A 536 -13.73 -17.37 -5.04
CA MET A 536 -13.50 -17.97 -6.34
C MET A 536 -14.78 -18.24 -7.12
N GLU A 537 -14.61 -18.53 -8.40
CA GLU A 537 -15.68 -18.88 -9.32
C GLU A 537 -16.52 -20.06 -8.82
N TYR A 538 -17.83 -19.89 -8.85
CA TYR A 538 -18.78 -20.98 -8.72
C TYR A 538 -18.95 -21.68 -10.07
N VAL A 539 -18.33 -22.86 -10.21
CA VAL A 539 -18.45 -23.66 -11.44
C VAL A 539 -19.82 -24.33 -11.49
N GLN A 540 -20.63 -23.94 -12.48
CA GLN A 540 -21.95 -24.51 -12.72
C GLN A 540 -21.88 -25.80 -13.54
N GLY A 541 -22.49 -26.87 -13.03
CA GLY A 541 -22.67 -28.14 -13.72
C GLY A 541 -23.07 -29.25 -12.76
N ASP A 542 -23.08 -30.47 -13.27
CA ASP A 542 -23.39 -31.68 -12.51
C ASP A 542 -22.12 -32.31 -11.94
N VAL A 543 -22.19 -32.78 -10.69
CA VAL A 543 -21.08 -33.51 -10.07
C VAL A 543 -20.97 -34.89 -10.71
N LEU A 544 -19.78 -35.22 -11.24
CA LEU A 544 -19.56 -36.44 -12.00
C LEU A 544 -19.97 -37.70 -11.24
N ARG A 545 -19.70 -37.77 -9.93
CA ARG A 545 -20.11 -38.89 -9.06
C ARG A 545 -21.60 -39.22 -9.19
N ASP A 546 -22.45 -38.20 -9.26
CA ASP A 546 -23.90 -38.36 -9.16
C ASP A 546 -24.52 -38.74 -10.52
N ILE A 547 -23.90 -38.29 -11.61
CA ILE A 547 -24.35 -38.61 -12.97
C ILE A 547 -23.67 -39.83 -13.58
N TRP A 548 -22.46 -40.19 -13.14
CA TRP A 548 -21.64 -41.27 -13.72
C TRP A 548 -22.40 -42.60 -13.90
N PRO A 549 -23.20 -43.10 -12.91
CA PRO A 549 -23.94 -44.34 -13.09
C PRO A 549 -25.01 -44.29 -14.20
N GLN A 550 -25.46 -43.09 -14.57
CA GLN A 550 -26.53 -42.85 -15.53
C GLN A 550 -26.01 -42.54 -16.94
N MET A 551 -24.71 -42.25 -17.06
CA MET A 551 -24.06 -41.94 -18.34
C MET A 551 -23.92 -43.18 -19.22
N THR A 552 -24.06 -42.98 -20.54
CA THR A 552 -23.76 -44.00 -21.55
C THR A 552 -22.26 -44.29 -21.61
N GLN A 553 -21.88 -45.45 -22.17
CA GLN A 553 -20.46 -45.79 -22.33
C GLN A 553 -19.70 -44.75 -23.16
N THR A 554 -20.30 -44.21 -24.22
CA THR A 554 -19.68 -43.17 -25.07
C THR A 554 -19.41 -41.87 -24.32
N GLU A 555 -20.35 -41.43 -23.48
CA GLU A 555 -20.15 -40.24 -22.64
C GLU A 555 -19.06 -40.47 -21.60
N LYS A 556 -19.04 -41.64 -20.97
CA LYS A 556 -17.99 -42.04 -20.01
C LYS A 556 -16.62 -42.08 -20.66
N ASP A 557 -16.51 -42.67 -21.84
CA ASP A 557 -15.26 -42.73 -22.60
C ASP A 557 -14.76 -41.31 -22.94
N SER A 558 -15.67 -40.40 -23.35
CA SER A 558 -15.32 -39.01 -23.61
C SER A 558 -14.83 -38.25 -22.37
N ILE A 559 -15.45 -38.46 -21.20
CA ILE A 559 -14.98 -37.86 -19.94
C ILE A 559 -13.63 -38.45 -19.53
N VAL A 560 -13.45 -39.77 -19.66
CA VAL A 560 -12.19 -40.46 -19.38
C VAL A 560 -11.06 -39.90 -20.24
N ASP A 561 -11.30 -39.66 -21.52
CA ASP A 561 -10.31 -39.09 -22.43
C ASP A 561 -9.92 -37.66 -22.05
N GLN A 562 -10.89 -36.80 -21.70
CA GLN A 562 -10.63 -35.45 -21.21
C GLN A 562 -9.81 -35.46 -19.91
N LEU A 563 -10.22 -36.27 -18.94
CA LEU A 563 -9.52 -36.36 -17.66
C LEU A 563 -8.11 -36.96 -17.82
N ARG A 564 -7.92 -37.93 -18.71
CA ARG A 564 -6.59 -38.47 -19.02
C ARG A 564 -5.67 -37.39 -19.57
N ASP A 565 -6.16 -36.59 -20.52
CA ASP A 565 -5.40 -35.49 -21.10
C ASP A 565 -5.00 -34.45 -20.04
N TYR A 566 -5.95 -34.07 -19.17
CA TYR A 566 -5.68 -33.17 -18.05
C TYR A 566 -4.63 -33.72 -17.07
N MET A 567 -4.70 -35.01 -16.72
CA MET A 567 -3.72 -35.62 -15.81
C MET A 567 -2.34 -35.77 -16.46
N ILE A 568 -2.25 -35.83 -17.79
CA ILE A 568 -0.97 -35.76 -18.52
C ILE A 568 -0.39 -34.35 -18.39
N GLN A 569 -1.18 -33.31 -18.69
CA GLN A 569 -0.74 -31.91 -18.57
C GLN A 569 -0.28 -31.57 -17.14
N LEU A 570 -1.04 -32.00 -16.13
CA LEU A 570 -0.69 -31.76 -14.72
C LEU A 570 0.70 -32.31 -14.38
N ARG A 571 1.05 -33.49 -14.92
CA ARG A 571 2.33 -34.16 -14.67
C ARG A 571 3.52 -33.52 -15.40
N GLU A 572 3.28 -32.65 -16.37
CA GLU A 572 4.35 -31.90 -17.03
C GLU A 572 4.92 -30.80 -16.12
N ILE A 573 4.16 -30.39 -15.11
CA ILE A 573 4.60 -29.43 -14.09
C ILE A 573 5.44 -30.19 -13.05
N SER A 574 6.76 -30.02 -13.09
CA SER A 574 7.71 -30.68 -12.19
C SER A 574 8.35 -29.73 -11.19
N SER A 575 8.90 -30.27 -10.09
CA SER A 575 9.64 -29.51 -9.08
C SER A 575 10.88 -30.28 -8.59
N ASP A 576 11.80 -29.56 -7.95
CA ASP A 576 12.97 -30.11 -7.26
C ASP A 576 12.73 -30.39 -5.77
N PHE A 577 11.54 -30.09 -5.25
CA PHE A 577 11.13 -30.37 -3.87
C PHE A 577 9.77 -31.09 -3.82
N ILE A 578 9.47 -31.73 -2.69
CA ILE A 578 8.18 -32.39 -2.41
C ILE A 578 7.48 -31.64 -1.27
N GLY A 579 6.30 -31.09 -1.54
CA GLY A 579 5.58 -30.21 -0.62
C GLY A 579 4.47 -29.45 -1.32
N SER A 580 3.83 -28.53 -0.60
CA SER A 580 2.78 -27.67 -1.16
C SER A 580 3.34 -26.68 -2.20
N VAL A 581 2.49 -26.17 -3.09
CA VAL A 581 2.89 -25.29 -4.21
C VAL A 581 3.62 -24.01 -3.75
N ASP A 582 3.29 -23.51 -2.56
CA ASP A 582 3.89 -22.34 -1.91
C ASP A 582 5.17 -22.67 -1.11
N LYS A 583 5.74 -23.86 -1.27
CA LYS A 583 6.89 -24.40 -0.54
C LYS A 583 6.66 -24.60 0.96
N THR A 584 5.41 -24.69 1.40
CA THR A 584 5.07 -25.15 2.76
C THR A 584 5.07 -26.69 2.84
N PRO A 585 5.01 -27.28 4.06
CA PRO A 585 4.95 -28.73 4.24
C PRO A 585 3.82 -29.41 3.44
N CYS A 586 3.91 -30.74 3.31
CA CYS A 586 2.94 -31.54 2.57
C CYS A 586 1.54 -31.47 3.20
N ARG A 587 0.56 -30.94 2.46
CA ARG A 587 -0.85 -31.03 2.83
C ARG A 587 -1.44 -32.36 2.33
N ASP A 588 -1.15 -33.44 3.05
CA ASP A 588 -1.76 -34.75 2.78
C ASP A 588 -2.22 -35.38 4.10
N GLN A 589 -3.41 -35.98 4.08
CA GLN A 589 -3.99 -36.73 5.21
C GLN A 589 -3.06 -37.84 5.74
N PHE A 590 -2.14 -38.34 4.91
CA PHE A 590 -1.09 -39.28 5.33
C PHE A 590 -0.21 -38.73 6.47
N PHE A 591 -0.07 -37.41 6.56
CA PHE A 591 0.79 -36.70 7.51
C PHE A 591 0.00 -35.97 8.61
N SER A 592 -1.29 -36.31 8.81
CA SER A 592 -2.22 -35.52 9.62
C SER A 592 -1.93 -35.47 11.13
N GLU A 593 -1.05 -36.32 11.67
CA GLU A 593 -0.67 -36.28 13.09
C GLU A 593 0.24 -35.09 13.44
N GLU A 594 1.11 -34.67 12.51
CA GLU A 594 2.03 -33.54 12.69
C GLU A 594 2.19 -32.78 11.35
N PRO A 595 1.13 -32.13 10.83
CA PRO A 595 1.11 -31.59 9.46
C PRO A 595 2.25 -30.61 9.16
N ASP A 596 2.70 -29.82 10.14
CA ASP A 596 3.76 -28.83 9.98
C ASP A 596 5.17 -29.42 9.93
N MET A 597 5.31 -30.74 10.15
CA MET A 597 6.61 -31.41 10.29
C MET A 597 7.00 -32.21 9.04
N PHE A 598 6.12 -32.41 8.06
CA PHE A 598 6.35 -33.29 6.92
C PHE A 598 6.54 -32.50 5.61
N GLY A 599 7.77 -32.02 5.44
CA GLY A 599 8.23 -31.30 4.24
C GLY A 599 8.42 -29.80 4.50
N PRO A 600 8.69 -29.00 3.45
CA PRO A 600 9.04 -29.48 2.12
C PRO A 600 10.29 -30.38 2.17
N PHE A 601 10.27 -31.50 1.44
CA PHE A 601 11.39 -32.42 1.36
C PHE A 601 12.26 -32.10 0.15
N GLU A 602 13.58 -32.21 0.32
CA GLU A 602 14.56 -31.95 -0.75
C GLU A 602 14.68 -33.09 -1.76
N SER A 603 14.22 -34.29 -1.40
CA SER A 603 14.31 -35.46 -2.28
C SER A 603 13.20 -36.48 -2.04
N GLU A 604 12.98 -37.35 -3.03
CA GLU A 604 12.10 -38.51 -2.90
C GLU A 604 12.51 -39.44 -1.74
N GLY A 605 13.81 -39.56 -1.49
CA GLY A 605 14.35 -40.33 -0.38
C GLY A 605 13.91 -39.78 0.98
N ASP A 606 13.95 -38.46 1.14
CA ASP A 606 13.52 -37.77 2.35
C ASP A 606 12.01 -37.86 2.54
N PHE A 607 11.24 -37.76 1.45
CA PHE A 607 9.80 -37.98 1.48
C PHE A 607 9.45 -39.40 1.95
N ARG A 608 10.13 -40.43 1.43
CA ARG A 608 9.94 -41.83 1.87
C ARG A 608 10.30 -42.01 3.34
N ALA A 609 11.39 -41.38 3.79
CA ALA A 609 11.75 -41.37 5.21
C ALA A 609 10.66 -40.68 6.05
N GLY A 610 10.07 -39.60 5.53
CA GLY A 610 8.89 -38.94 6.09
C GLY A 610 7.69 -39.89 6.20
N CYS A 611 7.32 -40.61 5.15
CA CYS A 611 6.24 -41.60 5.20
C CYS A 611 6.48 -42.67 6.26
N ILE A 612 7.71 -43.15 6.38
CA ILE A 612 8.11 -44.14 7.38
C ILE A 612 8.00 -43.56 8.79
N ARG A 613 8.44 -42.32 8.99
CA ARG A 613 8.30 -41.61 10.26
C ARG A 613 6.83 -41.44 10.64
N ALA A 614 5.96 -41.04 9.72
CA ALA A 614 4.53 -40.90 9.96
C ALA A 614 3.90 -42.23 10.45
N MET A 615 4.23 -43.35 9.81
CA MET A 615 3.80 -44.68 10.28
C MET A 615 4.28 -45.00 11.70
N TYR A 616 5.52 -44.64 12.01
CA TYR A 616 6.10 -44.88 13.34
C TYR A 616 5.50 -43.99 14.43
N ASN A 617 5.07 -42.77 14.09
CA ASN A 617 4.34 -41.90 14.98
C ASN A 617 2.99 -42.52 15.38
N SER A 618 2.26 -43.11 14.43
CA SER A 618 0.98 -43.76 14.72
C SER A 618 1.12 -45.09 15.45
N ARG A 619 1.99 -46.00 14.98
CA ARG A 619 2.13 -47.33 15.59
C ARG A 619 3.49 -47.98 15.37
N HIS A 620 4.15 -48.33 16.48
CA HIS A 620 5.38 -49.13 16.45
C HIS A 620 5.09 -50.65 16.52
N SER A 621 5.40 -51.40 15.46
CA SER A 621 5.23 -52.86 15.40
C SER A 621 6.20 -53.51 14.41
N HIS A 622 6.38 -54.83 14.50
CA HIS A 622 7.14 -55.58 13.48
C HIS A 622 6.53 -55.46 12.08
N TRP A 623 5.20 -55.31 11.99
CA TRP A 623 4.54 -55.03 10.72
C TRP A 623 4.92 -53.65 10.18
N THR A 624 5.01 -52.63 11.04
CA THR A 624 5.48 -51.29 10.69
C THR A 624 6.91 -51.33 10.11
N GLU A 625 7.82 -52.09 10.72
CA GLU A 625 9.18 -52.29 10.20
C GLU A 625 9.19 -52.95 8.81
N THR A 626 8.31 -53.92 8.60
CA THR A 626 8.17 -54.64 7.32
C THR A 626 7.69 -53.69 6.22
N VAL A 627 6.63 -52.92 6.49
CA VAL A 627 6.09 -51.94 5.53
C VAL A 627 7.10 -50.82 5.26
N ALA A 628 7.86 -50.37 6.26
CA ALA A 628 8.95 -49.43 6.06
C ALA A 628 10.04 -49.97 5.11
N GLY A 629 10.32 -51.28 5.17
CA GLY A 629 11.18 -51.97 4.20
C GLY A 629 10.64 -51.92 2.78
N PHE A 630 9.33 -52.10 2.60
CA PHE A 630 8.68 -52.01 1.30
C PHE A 630 8.75 -50.60 0.70
N ILE A 631 8.49 -49.55 1.51
CA ILE A 631 8.60 -48.15 1.06
C ILE A 631 10.03 -47.82 0.60
N LYS A 632 11.05 -48.28 1.36
CA LYS A 632 12.46 -48.11 0.97
C LYS A 632 12.80 -48.76 -0.37
N ALA A 633 12.14 -49.88 -0.69
CA ALA A 633 12.40 -50.68 -1.90
C ALA A 633 11.66 -50.19 -3.15
N LEU A 634 10.81 -49.16 -3.07
CA LEU A 634 10.11 -48.63 -4.24
C LEU A 634 11.10 -48.09 -5.30
N PRO A 635 10.82 -48.24 -6.60
CA PRO A 635 11.66 -47.68 -7.66
C PRO A 635 11.63 -46.14 -7.60
N PRO A 636 12.72 -45.44 -7.96
CA PRO A 636 12.73 -43.98 -8.01
C PRO A 636 11.64 -43.43 -8.93
N ALA A 637 11.10 -42.27 -8.59
CA ALA A 637 9.97 -41.64 -9.27
C ALA A 637 10.24 -40.16 -9.54
N LYS A 638 9.63 -39.63 -10.60
CA LYS A 638 9.67 -38.18 -10.88
C LYS A 638 8.80 -37.41 -9.91
N ILE A 639 9.21 -36.19 -9.56
CA ILE A 639 8.43 -35.28 -8.73
C ILE A 639 7.63 -34.35 -9.63
N VAL A 640 6.32 -34.44 -9.52
CA VAL A 640 5.34 -33.78 -10.40
C VAL A 640 4.22 -33.17 -9.58
N LEU A 641 3.49 -32.21 -10.14
CA LEU A 641 2.31 -31.66 -9.51
C LEU A 641 1.20 -32.72 -9.48
N THR A 642 0.56 -32.88 -8.33
CA THR A 642 -0.55 -33.82 -8.10
C THR A 642 -1.71 -33.08 -7.45
N HIS A 643 -2.94 -33.50 -7.77
CA HIS A 643 -4.17 -33.03 -7.14
C HIS A 643 -4.36 -33.65 -5.74
N ASN A 644 -3.97 -34.92 -5.56
CA ASN A 644 -4.04 -35.72 -4.32
C ASN A 644 -5.43 -35.99 -3.72
N ASP A 645 -6.49 -35.36 -4.24
CA ASP A 645 -7.89 -35.77 -4.01
C ASP A 645 -8.68 -35.98 -5.33
N PHE A 646 -8.05 -36.60 -6.34
CA PHE A 646 -8.70 -36.81 -7.63
C PHE A 646 -9.80 -37.88 -7.56
N HIS A 647 -11.04 -37.43 -7.37
CA HIS A 647 -12.22 -38.26 -7.20
C HIS A 647 -13.41 -37.69 -8.01
N PRO A 648 -14.35 -38.50 -8.53
CA PRO A 648 -15.51 -38.01 -9.28
C PRO A 648 -16.44 -37.05 -8.52
N ARG A 649 -16.25 -36.88 -7.21
CA ARG A 649 -16.99 -35.88 -6.41
C ARG A 649 -16.45 -34.46 -6.60
N ASN A 650 -15.21 -34.34 -7.09
CA ASN A 650 -14.47 -33.11 -7.30
C ASN A 650 -14.43 -32.72 -8.79
N ILE A 651 -15.25 -33.36 -9.62
CA ILE A 651 -15.30 -33.14 -11.07
C ILE A 651 -16.70 -32.67 -11.45
N ILE A 652 -16.77 -31.52 -12.11
CA ILE A 652 -18.01 -30.89 -12.57
C ILE A 652 -18.10 -31.03 -14.09
N VAL A 653 -19.24 -31.53 -14.55
CA VAL A 653 -19.53 -31.79 -15.97
C VAL A 653 -20.74 -30.99 -16.41
N ARG A 654 -20.69 -30.47 -17.64
CA ARG A 654 -21.82 -29.81 -18.29
C ARG A 654 -21.76 -30.11 -19.78
N ASP A 655 -22.88 -30.53 -20.35
CA ASP A 655 -23.02 -30.86 -21.78
C ASP A 655 -21.94 -31.85 -22.29
N GLY A 656 -21.62 -32.88 -21.50
CA GLY A 656 -20.63 -33.91 -21.83
C GLY A 656 -19.16 -33.44 -21.74
N LYS A 657 -18.91 -32.22 -21.24
CA LYS A 657 -17.57 -31.68 -21.03
C LYS A 657 -17.25 -31.52 -19.56
N VAL A 658 -16.01 -31.81 -19.18
CA VAL A 658 -15.47 -31.40 -17.88
C VAL A 658 -15.32 -29.88 -17.89
N VAL A 659 -16.01 -29.22 -16.97
CA VAL A 659 -16.01 -27.75 -16.82
C VAL A 659 -15.43 -27.28 -15.50
N GLY A 660 -15.08 -28.20 -14.59
CA GLY A 660 -14.36 -27.90 -13.38
C GLY A 660 -13.73 -29.13 -12.74
N ILE A 661 -12.48 -29.01 -12.31
CA ILE A 661 -11.86 -29.86 -11.29
C ILE A 661 -11.67 -28.96 -10.07
N ILE A 662 -12.25 -29.34 -8.94
CA ILE A 662 -12.32 -28.53 -7.72
C ILE A 662 -11.64 -29.24 -6.55
N ASP A 663 -11.52 -28.55 -5.41
CA ASP A 663 -10.99 -29.10 -4.16
C ASP A 663 -9.49 -29.43 -4.21
N TRP A 664 -8.69 -28.38 -4.49
CA TRP A 664 -7.23 -28.46 -4.68
C TRP A 664 -6.44 -28.32 -3.37
N GLU A 665 -7.09 -28.49 -2.22
CA GLU A 665 -6.48 -28.24 -0.90
C GLU A 665 -5.34 -29.20 -0.53
N LEU A 666 -5.29 -30.38 -1.17
CA LEU A 666 -4.21 -31.35 -1.01
C LEU A 666 -3.15 -31.27 -2.13
N CYS A 667 -3.28 -30.30 -3.02
CA CYS A 667 -2.39 -30.18 -4.18
C CYS A 667 -0.97 -29.82 -3.76
N GLY A 668 0.00 -30.45 -4.42
CA GLY A 668 1.41 -30.12 -4.28
C GLY A 668 2.27 -30.94 -5.19
N PHE A 669 3.58 -30.87 -4.98
CA PHE A 669 4.57 -31.65 -5.71
C PHE A 669 4.85 -32.96 -4.98
N TYR A 670 4.59 -34.09 -5.63
CA TYR A 670 4.74 -35.44 -5.08
C TYR A 670 5.34 -36.40 -6.09
N PRO A 671 5.82 -37.58 -5.66
CA PRO A 671 6.22 -38.63 -6.60
C PRO A 671 5.08 -39.01 -7.55
N GLU A 672 5.35 -39.26 -8.83
CA GLU A 672 4.33 -39.50 -9.86
C GLU A 672 3.39 -40.70 -9.59
N TYR A 673 3.79 -41.62 -8.70
CA TYR A 673 2.94 -42.70 -8.23
C TYR A 673 1.89 -42.26 -7.20
N TRP A 674 2.08 -41.12 -6.54
CA TRP A 674 1.28 -40.66 -5.41
C TRP A 674 -0.16 -40.38 -5.80
N GLU A 675 -0.41 -39.68 -6.92
CA GLU A 675 -1.77 -39.44 -7.42
C GLU A 675 -2.53 -40.75 -7.66
N TYR A 676 -1.85 -41.76 -8.23
CA TYR A 676 -2.47 -43.08 -8.44
C TYR A 676 -2.79 -43.76 -7.11
N VAL A 677 -1.86 -43.75 -6.14
CA VAL A 677 -2.11 -44.29 -4.79
C VAL A 677 -3.32 -43.61 -4.14
N LYS A 678 -3.34 -42.28 -4.15
CA LYS A 678 -4.40 -41.45 -3.55
C LYS A 678 -5.75 -41.61 -4.25
N GLY A 679 -5.77 -41.83 -5.55
CA GLY A 679 -7.00 -42.11 -6.31
C GLY A 679 -7.75 -43.36 -5.83
N TRP A 680 -7.11 -44.27 -5.08
CA TRP A 680 -7.74 -45.43 -4.46
C TRP A 680 -8.15 -45.22 -3.00
N TYR A 681 -7.85 -44.05 -2.41
CA TYR A 681 -8.28 -43.74 -1.05
C TYR A 681 -9.73 -43.24 -1.06
N ARG A 682 -10.48 -43.62 -0.01
CA ARG A 682 -11.88 -43.20 0.21
C ARG A 682 -12.84 -43.53 -0.96
N VAL A 683 -12.51 -44.50 -1.80
CA VAL A 683 -13.39 -44.95 -2.87
C VAL A 683 -14.24 -46.14 -2.39
N ASP A 684 -15.53 -46.08 -2.67
CA ASP A 684 -16.42 -47.22 -2.54
C ASP A 684 -16.11 -48.23 -3.66
N ILE A 685 -15.58 -49.39 -3.30
CA ILE A 685 -15.16 -50.43 -4.26
C ILE A 685 -16.34 -50.98 -5.08
N ASP A 686 -17.56 -50.82 -4.58
CA ASP A 686 -18.77 -51.29 -5.24
C ASP A 686 -19.37 -50.25 -6.18
N ASN A 687 -18.79 -49.04 -6.27
CA ASN A 687 -19.26 -48.02 -7.21
C ASN A 687 -18.80 -48.29 -8.65
N SER A 688 -19.59 -47.80 -9.62
CA SER A 688 -19.33 -48.03 -11.04
C SER A 688 -18.06 -47.34 -11.55
N TRP A 689 -17.60 -46.26 -10.91
CA TRP A 689 -16.31 -45.61 -11.22
C TRP A 689 -15.12 -46.59 -11.05
N VAL A 690 -15.13 -47.36 -9.97
CA VAL A 690 -14.10 -48.38 -9.70
C VAL A 690 -14.30 -49.62 -10.55
N GLN A 691 -15.52 -50.16 -10.60
CA GLN A 691 -15.81 -51.40 -11.34
C GLN A 691 -15.50 -51.26 -12.84
N GLU A 692 -15.71 -50.07 -13.40
CA GLU A 692 -15.41 -49.77 -14.81
C GLU A 692 -13.95 -49.36 -15.05
N ARG A 693 -13.12 -49.43 -14.01
CA ARG A 693 -11.68 -49.16 -14.02
C ARG A 693 -11.35 -47.75 -14.51
N ALA A 694 -12.15 -46.74 -14.15
CA ALA A 694 -11.93 -45.36 -14.59
C ALA A 694 -10.56 -44.83 -14.14
N ILE A 695 -10.14 -45.13 -12.91
CA ILE A 695 -8.83 -44.73 -12.36
C ILE A 695 -7.69 -45.25 -13.25
N ASP A 696 -7.70 -46.54 -13.59
CA ASP A 696 -6.67 -47.17 -14.44
C ASP A 696 -6.66 -46.61 -15.87
N LYS A 697 -7.81 -46.12 -16.34
CA LYS A 697 -7.96 -45.54 -17.67
C LYS A 697 -7.52 -44.09 -17.71
N ILE A 698 -7.61 -43.36 -16.60
CA ILE A 698 -7.30 -41.92 -16.53
C ILE A 698 -5.86 -41.68 -16.08
N LEU A 699 -5.43 -42.37 -15.03
CA LEU A 699 -4.10 -42.21 -14.43
C LEU A 699 -3.15 -43.32 -14.89
N THR A 700 -1.87 -42.99 -15.05
CA THR A 700 -0.84 -44.04 -15.26
C THR A 700 -0.82 -44.99 -14.05
N PRO A 701 -1.01 -46.31 -14.25
CA PRO A 701 -1.08 -47.24 -13.12
C PRO A 701 0.26 -47.49 -12.44
N PHE A 702 0.28 -47.41 -11.11
CA PHE A 702 1.41 -47.79 -10.24
C PHE A 702 1.01 -48.87 -9.23
N PRO A 703 0.75 -50.12 -9.69
CA PRO A 703 0.19 -51.17 -8.83
C PRO A 703 1.11 -51.57 -7.68
N LEU A 704 2.44 -51.50 -7.86
CA LEU A 704 3.40 -51.80 -6.80
C LEU A 704 3.33 -50.74 -5.69
N ALA A 705 3.42 -49.46 -6.04
CA ALA A 705 3.31 -48.37 -5.07
C ALA A 705 1.96 -48.44 -4.32
N ARG A 706 0.87 -48.67 -5.06
CA ARG A 706 -0.46 -48.89 -4.46
C ARG A 706 -0.45 -50.05 -3.45
N ALA A 707 0.05 -51.22 -3.82
CA ALA A 707 0.08 -52.37 -2.92
C ALA A 707 0.90 -52.10 -1.65
N VAL A 708 2.00 -51.36 -1.76
CA VAL A 708 2.82 -50.96 -0.61
C VAL A 708 2.07 -49.97 0.29
N PHE A 709 1.49 -48.92 -0.28
CA PHE A 709 0.78 -47.89 0.49
C PHE A 709 -0.58 -48.34 1.01
N GLU A 710 -1.19 -49.39 0.48
CA GLU A 710 -2.40 -49.98 1.08
C GLU A 710 -2.11 -50.49 2.50
N HIS A 711 -0.93 -51.06 2.72
CA HIS A 711 -0.53 -51.57 4.04
C HIS A 711 -0.24 -50.49 5.07
N THR A 712 -0.03 -49.23 4.65
CA THR A 712 0.15 -48.12 5.59
C THR A 712 -1.18 -47.66 6.18
N ARG A 713 -2.30 -47.97 5.53
CA ARG A 713 -3.64 -47.56 5.97
C ARG A 713 -3.96 -48.15 7.35
N ASP A 714 -3.76 -49.46 7.52
CA ASP A 714 -3.97 -50.19 8.79
C ASP A 714 -2.98 -49.80 9.91
N ILE A 715 -1.96 -48.99 9.58
CA ILE A 715 -0.94 -48.53 10.53
C ILE A 715 -1.26 -47.12 11.01
N ILE A 716 -1.66 -46.23 10.09
CA ILE A 716 -1.88 -44.81 10.34
C ILE A 716 -3.31 -44.52 10.83
N TRP A 717 -4.31 -45.26 10.33
CA TRP A 717 -5.73 -45.09 10.66
C TRP A 717 -6.32 -46.39 11.20
#